data_AF-A0A2T5IY97-F1
#
_entry.id   AF-A0A2T5IY97-F1
#
_cell.length_a   1.000
_cell.length_b   1.000
_cell.length_c   1.000
_cell.angle_alpha   90.00
_cell.angle_beta   90.00
_cell.angle_gamma   90.00
#
_symmetry.space_group_name_H-M   'P 1'
#
loop_
_entity.id
_entity.type
_entity.pdbx_description
1 polymer ?
#
loop_
_entity_poly.entity_id
_entity_poly.type
_entity_poly.pdbx_seq_one_letter_code
_entity_poly.pdbx_strand_id
1 'polypeptide(L)'
;MNYQHRQEVINLVLETPAQFQFLDSTWRGEKLVALAAVSMYGKALEYASLDLQDDRDVVLAAVKQDGEALRFASNNLQDDRDLVLVAVKQNGDALRSASLRLRAYVPVVEAALKNDGYALNCVCPELQDNYDIVMMALKTDGDALQYASKRLKNNRQIVQAAVKKSAYALEYASERLRADKDIVLSSVSRDISMMKYIATELKNDDDILRAVIHAAGKPQHEYDINHAMLLGEVLNLAHASHTLRCDTTLMMVAITKNYHVLRHVSDEIKNDRSIFFAAVAHNTNALLYASERFKNDRELILMAVQQKGWSLKYASEALRNDKEIVLVAVQQHEDAFKYASPTLQNDPQIIQAALQHNTGVEALASVSDALKNNFNFILAVVTQQGTALKYASEDLKANIDIVLAAVRQDGCALQFATATLQANRDIVLAALLNEGGALQYASRDLRDDRDIVLVAIKNVHTKRAWPILTPLASVSERLSADRELVLIAVKHDGLSILYADTTLRNDREIILHAVKQNGYALRSLSEELQADREVVLAAVQQFGKSIQYAHPSFCSDRDMVLTAVKQYGRALLYATDELKADREVVVAALTEDGYALLYAAEPFQFDRQIVLLALKTCPYALQWADYKFRKDPEIRKFLRENHADVLAELDSPIVTIKGC
;
A
#
# COMPACT_ATOMS: atom_id res chain seq x y z
N MET A 1 -22.93 -46.74 34.81
CA MET A 1 -22.85 -45.31 34.43
C MET A 1 -24.20 -44.66 34.68
N ASN A 2 -24.22 -43.45 35.24
CA ASN A 2 -25.46 -42.71 35.50
C ASN A 2 -26.12 -42.30 34.16
N TYR A 3 -27.43 -42.50 34.02
CA TYR A 3 -28.19 -42.19 32.81
C TYR A 3 -28.06 -40.71 32.40
N GLN A 4 -28.07 -39.81 33.38
CA GLN A 4 -27.87 -38.37 33.15
C GLN A 4 -26.50 -38.06 32.55
N HIS A 5 -25.45 -38.72 33.03
CA HIS A 5 -24.10 -38.49 32.56
C HIS A 5 -23.86 -39.02 31.13
N ARG A 6 -24.54 -40.12 30.75
CA ARG A 6 -24.55 -40.60 29.36
C ARG A 6 -25.20 -39.57 28.44
N GLN A 7 -26.33 -38.99 28.84
CA GLN A 7 -27.04 -38.01 28.01
C GLN A 7 -26.23 -36.72 27.82
N GLU A 8 -25.49 -36.28 28.84
CA GLU A 8 -24.55 -35.16 28.75
C GLU A 8 -23.45 -35.42 27.71
N VAL A 9 -22.84 -36.61 27.72
CA VAL A 9 -21.80 -36.99 26.75
C VAL A 9 -22.38 -37.11 25.33
N ILE A 10 -23.60 -37.64 25.18
CA ILE A 10 -24.28 -37.68 23.88
C ILE A 10 -24.52 -36.26 23.36
N ASN A 11 -25.06 -35.35 24.20
CA ASN A 11 -25.31 -33.97 23.80
C ASN A 11 -24.00 -33.24 23.40
N LEU A 12 -22.92 -33.46 24.15
CA LEU A 12 -21.60 -32.92 23.84
C LEU A 12 -21.09 -33.33 22.45
N VAL A 13 -21.25 -34.62 22.12
CA VAL A 13 -20.83 -35.18 20.83
C VAL A 13 -21.75 -34.76 19.68
N LEU A 14 -23.04 -34.54 19.94
CA LEU A 14 -23.98 -34.00 18.95
C LEU A 14 -23.67 -32.53 18.62
N GLU A 15 -23.28 -31.72 19.61
CA GLU A 15 -22.90 -30.32 19.41
C GLU A 15 -21.49 -30.18 18.81
N THR A 16 -20.56 -31.04 19.21
CA THR A 16 -19.15 -30.99 18.78
C THR A 16 -18.60 -32.39 18.47
N PRO A 17 -18.88 -32.93 17.27
CA PRO A 17 -18.50 -34.31 16.93
C PRO A 17 -17.00 -34.60 17.00
N ALA A 18 -16.17 -33.58 16.77
CA ALA A 18 -14.71 -33.67 16.88
C ALA A 18 -14.21 -33.98 18.30
N GLN A 19 -15.02 -33.77 19.34
CA GLN A 19 -14.66 -34.11 20.72
C GLN A 19 -14.68 -35.61 20.99
N PHE A 20 -15.39 -36.39 20.16
CA PHE A 20 -15.47 -37.85 20.30
C PHE A 20 -14.10 -38.52 20.37
N GLN A 21 -13.10 -38.02 19.65
CA GLN A 21 -11.73 -38.56 19.65
C GLN A 21 -11.02 -38.43 21.01
N PHE A 22 -11.40 -37.43 21.82
CA PHE A 22 -10.77 -37.14 23.11
C PHE A 22 -11.51 -37.79 24.29
N LEU A 23 -12.63 -38.48 24.01
CA LEU A 23 -13.34 -39.21 25.04
C LEU A 23 -12.53 -40.41 25.52
N ASP A 24 -12.72 -40.76 26.79
CA ASP A 24 -12.17 -41.97 27.38
C ASP A 24 -12.58 -43.21 26.58
N SER A 25 -11.75 -44.25 26.58
CA SER A 25 -11.99 -45.48 25.81
C SER A 25 -13.30 -46.16 26.18
N THR A 26 -13.78 -45.98 27.42
CA THR A 26 -15.09 -46.46 27.88
C THR A 26 -16.26 -45.82 27.13
N TRP A 27 -16.19 -44.53 26.84
CA TRP A 27 -17.22 -43.80 26.09
C TRP A 27 -17.11 -44.01 24.58
N ARG A 28 -15.88 -44.15 24.06
CA ARG A 28 -15.64 -44.50 22.65
C ARG A 28 -16.04 -45.95 22.31
N GLY A 29 -16.22 -46.80 23.32
CA GLY A 29 -16.81 -48.13 23.20
C GLY A 29 -18.31 -48.20 23.48
N GLU A 30 -18.97 -47.08 23.77
CA GLU A 30 -20.41 -47.04 24.03
C GLU A 30 -21.19 -46.80 22.73
N LYS A 31 -22.06 -47.76 22.35
CA LYS A 31 -22.74 -47.78 21.04
C LYS A 31 -23.62 -46.56 20.77
N LEU A 32 -24.36 -46.04 21.77
CA LEU A 32 -25.23 -44.88 21.58
C LEU A 32 -24.44 -43.58 21.44
N VAL A 33 -23.35 -43.43 22.19
CA VAL A 33 -22.43 -42.28 22.04
C VAL A 33 -21.76 -42.32 20.67
N ALA A 34 -21.28 -43.49 20.23
CA ALA A 34 -20.69 -43.66 18.91
C ALA A 34 -21.70 -43.40 17.79
N LEU A 35 -22.94 -43.90 17.90
CA LEU A 35 -24.02 -43.63 16.93
C LEU A 35 -24.30 -42.13 16.82
N ALA A 36 -24.37 -41.42 17.95
CA ALA A 36 -24.53 -39.96 17.95
C ALA A 36 -23.35 -39.28 17.24
N ALA A 37 -22.11 -39.69 17.52
CA ALA A 37 -20.90 -39.15 16.88
C ALA A 37 -20.93 -39.33 15.36
N VAL A 38 -21.10 -40.57 14.89
CA VAL A 38 -21.01 -40.90 13.47
C VAL A 38 -22.20 -40.35 12.66
N SER A 39 -23.34 -40.12 13.31
CA SER A 39 -24.50 -39.48 12.67
C SER A 39 -24.26 -38.02 12.31
N MET A 40 -23.38 -37.34 13.05
CA MET A 40 -23.01 -35.94 12.81
C MET A 40 -21.72 -35.82 12.00
N TYR A 41 -20.78 -36.75 12.18
CA TYR A 41 -19.49 -36.80 11.48
C TYR A 41 -19.05 -38.25 11.25
N GLY A 42 -19.24 -38.79 10.05
CA GLY A 42 -19.03 -40.22 9.74
C GLY A 42 -17.60 -40.69 10.01
N LYS A 43 -16.59 -39.84 9.79
CA LYS A 43 -15.18 -40.16 10.09
C LYS A 43 -14.88 -40.31 11.59
N ALA A 44 -15.81 -39.96 12.50
CA ALA A 44 -15.69 -40.25 13.92
C ALA A 44 -15.52 -41.75 14.22
N LEU A 45 -15.94 -42.63 13.28
CA LEU A 45 -15.76 -44.08 13.35
C LEU A 45 -14.29 -44.49 13.57
N GLU A 46 -13.33 -43.70 13.06
CA GLU A 46 -11.89 -43.88 13.28
C GLU A 46 -11.51 -44.06 14.76
N TYR A 47 -12.21 -43.32 15.63
CA TYR A 47 -11.88 -43.26 17.06
C TYR A 47 -12.73 -44.20 17.92
N ALA A 48 -13.76 -44.82 17.33
CA ALA A 48 -14.58 -45.80 18.02
C ALA A 48 -13.76 -47.02 18.42
N SER A 49 -14.23 -47.80 19.41
CA SER A 49 -13.58 -49.06 19.75
C SER A 49 -13.59 -50.03 18.56
N LEU A 50 -12.64 -50.97 18.51
CA LEU A 50 -12.58 -51.98 17.46
C LEU A 50 -13.88 -52.80 17.35
N ASP A 51 -14.52 -53.08 18.48
CA ASP A 51 -15.81 -53.77 18.50
C ASP A 51 -16.92 -52.97 17.79
N LEU A 52 -16.91 -51.63 17.92
CA LEU A 52 -17.87 -50.76 17.24
C LEU A 52 -17.49 -50.48 15.78
N GLN A 53 -16.20 -50.58 15.41
CA GLN A 53 -15.76 -50.60 14.02
C GLN A 53 -16.15 -51.90 13.29
N ASP A 54 -16.46 -52.96 14.03
CA ASP A 54 -17.07 -54.20 13.53
C ASP A 54 -18.59 -54.26 13.78
N ASP A 55 -19.19 -53.25 14.42
CA ASP A 55 -20.64 -53.17 14.63
C ASP A 55 -21.33 -52.60 13.39
N ARG A 56 -22.07 -53.46 12.70
CA ARG A 56 -22.71 -53.13 11.43
C ARG A 56 -23.65 -51.92 11.49
N ASP A 57 -24.35 -51.67 12.60
CA ASP A 57 -25.29 -50.56 12.69
C ASP A 57 -24.55 -49.22 12.82
N VAL A 58 -23.49 -49.20 13.63
CA VAL A 58 -22.62 -48.02 13.80
C VAL A 58 -21.93 -47.68 12.49
N VAL A 59 -21.33 -48.68 11.84
CA VAL A 59 -20.67 -48.48 10.54
C VAL A 59 -21.66 -48.05 9.46
N LEU A 60 -22.85 -48.66 9.40
CA LEU A 60 -23.86 -48.26 8.43
C LEU A 60 -24.34 -46.82 8.65
N ALA A 61 -24.48 -46.38 9.90
CA ALA A 61 -24.81 -45.00 10.22
C ALA A 61 -23.68 -44.04 9.78
N ALA A 62 -22.42 -44.39 10.04
CA ALA A 62 -21.25 -43.64 9.61
C ALA A 62 -21.17 -43.51 8.08
N VAL A 63 -21.31 -44.63 7.37
CA VAL A 63 -21.24 -44.71 5.90
C VAL A 63 -22.38 -43.95 5.21
N LYS A 64 -23.57 -43.94 5.80
CA LYS A 64 -24.69 -43.12 5.29
C LYS A 64 -24.42 -41.63 5.39
N GLN A 65 -23.68 -41.21 6.41
CA GLN A 65 -23.29 -39.81 6.61
C GLN A 65 -22.10 -39.45 5.70
N ASP A 66 -21.06 -40.28 5.68
CA ASP A 66 -19.85 -40.15 4.86
C ASP A 66 -19.36 -41.52 4.39
N GLY A 67 -19.43 -41.78 3.07
CA GLY A 67 -19.05 -43.03 2.46
C GLY A 67 -17.57 -43.39 2.67
N GLU A 68 -16.68 -42.40 2.86
CA GLU A 68 -15.27 -42.65 3.17
C GLU A 68 -15.08 -43.30 4.55
N ALA A 69 -16.07 -43.20 5.44
CA ALA A 69 -16.01 -43.83 6.76
C ALA A 69 -15.83 -45.35 6.67
N LEU A 70 -16.20 -45.97 5.54
CA LEU A 70 -15.96 -47.39 5.27
C LEU A 70 -14.50 -47.81 5.52
N ARG A 71 -13.52 -46.91 5.30
CA ARG A 71 -12.10 -47.18 5.52
C ARG A 71 -11.73 -47.55 6.96
N PHE A 72 -12.57 -47.16 7.93
CA PHE A 72 -12.38 -47.44 9.35
C PHE A 72 -13.17 -48.65 9.84
N ALA A 73 -14.03 -49.22 8.99
CA ALA A 73 -14.74 -50.44 9.31
C ALA A 73 -13.79 -51.63 9.35
N SER A 74 -14.18 -52.69 10.04
CA SER A 74 -13.45 -53.96 10.04
C SER A 74 -13.31 -54.54 8.63
N ASN A 75 -12.32 -55.41 8.42
CA ASN A 75 -12.13 -56.12 7.15
C ASN A 75 -13.37 -56.93 6.75
N ASN A 76 -14.14 -57.44 7.72
CA ASN A 76 -15.37 -58.19 7.47
C ASN A 76 -16.44 -57.29 6.87
N LEU A 77 -16.63 -56.09 7.42
CA LEU A 77 -17.61 -55.12 6.94
C LEU A 77 -17.16 -54.41 5.65
N GLN A 78 -15.85 -54.26 5.43
CA GLN A 78 -15.30 -53.85 4.13
C GLN A 78 -15.52 -54.90 3.02
N ASP A 79 -15.83 -56.15 3.38
CA ASP A 79 -16.24 -57.22 2.46
C ASP A 79 -17.77 -57.48 2.47
N ASP A 80 -18.55 -56.75 3.27
CA ASP A 80 -20.01 -56.78 3.25
C ASP A 80 -20.52 -56.03 2.01
N ARG A 81 -21.03 -56.81 1.05
CA ARG A 81 -21.53 -56.30 -0.23
C ARG A 81 -22.57 -55.19 -0.07
N ASP A 82 -23.52 -55.37 0.84
CA ASP A 82 -24.68 -54.47 0.94
C ASP A 82 -24.26 -53.17 1.64
N LEU A 83 -23.36 -53.25 2.62
CA LEU A 83 -22.79 -52.07 3.29
C LEU A 83 -21.88 -51.27 2.34
N VAL A 84 -21.00 -51.95 1.59
CA VAL A 84 -20.14 -51.32 0.58
C VAL A 84 -20.99 -50.70 -0.53
N LEU A 85 -22.09 -51.34 -0.94
CA LEU A 85 -22.99 -50.77 -1.96
C LEU A 85 -23.63 -49.45 -1.49
N VAL A 86 -23.93 -49.32 -0.19
CA VAL A 86 -24.41 -48.05 0.39
C VAL A 86 -23.28 -47.00 0.37
N ALA A 87 -22.05 -47.39 0.72
CA ALA A 87 -20.90 -46.49 0.71
C ALA A 87 -20.62 -45.91 -0.68
N VAL A 88 -20.50 -46.76 -1.70
CA VAL A 88 -20.14 -46.32 -3.06
C VAL A 88 -21.23 -45.50 -3.74
N LYS A 89 -22.49 -45.71 -3.36
CA LYS A 89 -23.62 -44.89 -3.82
C LYS A 89 -23.62 -43.49 -3.20
N GLN A 90 -23.05 -43.34 -2.01
CA GLN A 90 -22.91 -42.06 -1.33
C GLN A 90 -21.66 -41.32 -1.86
N ASN A 91 -20.51 -42.01 -1.95
CA ASN A 91 -19.25 -41.50 -2.51
C ASN A 91 -18.52 -42.62 -3.25
N GLY A 92 -18.25 -42.43 -4.56
CA GLY A 92 -17.63 -43.46 -5.40
C GLY A 92 -16.20 -43.85 -4.98
N ASP A 93 -15.41 -42.93 -4.41
CA ASP A 93 -14.04 -43.23 -3.94
C ASP A 93 -14.02 -44.19 -2.72
N ALA A 94 -15.16 -44.37 -2.04
CA ALA A 94 -15.31 -45.39 -0.99
C ALA A 94 -15.00 -46.81 -1.49
N LEU A 95 -15.07 -47.05 -2.80
CA LEU A 95 -14.67 -48.32 -3.42
C LEU A 95 -13.21 -48.70 -3.10
N ARG A 96 -12.33 -47.71 -2.86
CA ARG A 96 -10.94 -47.90 -2.44
C ARG A 96 -10.82 -48.59 -1.08
N SER A 97 -11.86 -48.53 -0.25
CA SER A 97 -11.88 -49.16 1.07
C SER A 97 -12.56 -50.53 1.07
N ALA A 98 -13.23 -50.90 -0.03
CA ALA A 98 -13.82 -52.23 -0.17
C ALA A 98 -12.73 -53.31 -0.32
N SER A 99 -13.08 -54.56 -0.04
CA SER A 99 -12.21 -55.70 -0.31
C SER A 99 -11.86 -55.81 -1.81
N LEU A 100 -10.73 -56.46 -2.13
CA LEU A 100 -10.34 -56.73 -3.52
C LEU A 100 -11.41 -57.52 -4.29
N ARG A 101 -12.11 -58.42 -3.61
CA ARG A 101 -13.22 -59.20 -4.16
C ARG A 101 -14.37 -58.29 -4.62
N LEU A 102 -14.73 -57.29 -3.81
CA LEU A 102 -15.81 -56.35 -4.15
C LEU A 102 -15.38 -55.29 -5.17
N ARG A 103 -14.09 -54.94 -5.23
CA ARG A 103 -13.54 -54.09 -6.31
C ARG A 103 -13.53 -54.77 -7.69
N ALA A 104 -13.63 -56.09 -7.73
CA ALA A 104 -13.84 -56.85 -8.96
C ALA A 104 -15.33 -57.20 -9.20
N TYR A 105 -16.22 -56.87 -8.25
CA TYR A 105 -17.63 -57.22 -8.34
C TYR A 105 -18.42 -56.15 -9.11
N VAL A 106 -18.77 -56.49 -10.34
CA VAL A 106 -19.37 -55.57 -11.33
C VAL A 106 -20.52 -54.70 -10.77
N PRO A 107 -21.53 -55.24 -10.06
CA PRO A 107 -22.63 -54.39 -9.55
C PRO A 107 -22.20 -53.29 -8.57
N VAL A 108 -21.16 -53.53 -7.77
CA VAL A 108 -20.61 -52.53 -6.85
C VAL A 108 -19.77 -51.50 -7.62
N VAL A 109 -18.97 -51.96 -8.58
CA VAL A 109 -18.16 -51.10 -9.47
C VAL A 109 -19.05 -50.18 -10.30
N GLU A 110 -20.12 -50.70 -10.91
CA GLU A 110 -21.06 -49.90 -11.68
C GLU A 110 -21.76 -48.84 -10.82
N ALA A 111 -22.10 -49.17 -9.57
CA ALA A 111 -22.70 -48.23 -8.65
C ALA A 111 -21.73 -47.08 -8.31
N ALA A 112 -20.44 -47.40 -8.11
CA ALA A 112 -19.39 -46.40 -7.87
C ALA A 112 -19.20 -45.48 -9.10
N LEU A 113 -19.03 -46.06 -10.29
CA LEU A 113 -18.74 -45.32 -11.54
C LEU A 113 -19.87 -44.41 -12.02
N LYS A 114 -21.12 -44.76 -11.69
CA LYS A 114 -22.28 -43.90 -12.00
C LYS A 114 -22.28 -42.61 -11.19
N ASN A 115 -21.67 -42.62 -10.01
CA ASN A 115 -21.58 -41.46 -9.13
C ASN A 115 -20.27 -40.68 -9.35
N ASP A 116 -19.16 -41.38 -9.56
CA ASP A 116 -17.82 -40.80 -9.76
C ASP A 116 -17.01 -41.63 -10.75
N GLY A 117 -16.67 -41.06 -11.91
CA GLY A 117 -15.88 -41.74 -12.94
C GLY A 117 -14.44 -42.04 -12.52
N TYR A 118 -13.87 -41.30 -11.56
CA TYR A 118 -12.51 -41.53 -11.05
C TYR A 118 -12.38 -42.83 -10.24
N ALA A 119 -13.50 -43.38 -9.76
CA ALA A 119 -13.51 -44.66 -9.07
C ALA A 119 -12.91 -45.81 -9.93
N LEU A 120 -12.78 -45.62 -11.26
CA LEU A 120 -12.11 -46.54 -12.17
C LEU A 120 -10.66 -46.87 -11.72
N ASN A 121 -9.97 -45.93 -11.08
CA ASN A 121 -8.63 -46.14 -10.53
C ASN A 121 -8.56 -47.28 -9.50
N CYS A 122 -9.65 -47.50 -8.76
CA CYS A 122 -9.70 -48.47 -7.66
C CYS A 122 -10.15 -49.87 -8.11
N VAL A 123 -10.57 -50.02 -9.36
CA VAL A 123 -11.06 -51.29 -9.92
C VAL A 123 -9.89 -52.17 -10.35
N CYS A 124 -10.09 -53.49 -10.40
CA CYS A 124 -9.05 -54.41 -10.86
C CYS A 124 -8.66 -54.17 -12.35
N PRO A 125 -7.40 -54.48 -12.74
CA PRO A 125 -6.90 -54.21 -14.09
C PRO A 125 -7.73 -54.83 -15.22
N GLU A 126 -8.38 -55.97 -14.97
CA GLU A 126 -9.23 -56.65 -15.94
C GLU A 126 -10.46 -55.81 -16.31
N LEU A 127 -11.03 -55.11 -15.34
CA LEU A 127 -12.17 -54.21 -15.56
C LEU A 127 -11.73 -52.82 -16.06
N GLN A 128 -10.50 -52.39 -15.75
CA GLN A 128 -9.88 -51.21 -16.38
C GLN A 128 -9.55 -51.43 -17.87
N ASP A 129 -9.47 -52.68 -18.32
CA ASP A 129 -9.41 -53.07 -19.74
C ASP A 129 -10.79 -53.45 -20.31
N ASN A 130 -11.87 -53.39 -19.52
CA ASN A 130 -13.21 -53.69 -20.01
C ASN A 130 -13.84 -52.45 -20.69
N TYR A 131 -14.30 -52.63 -21.93
CA TYR A 131 -14.83 -51.54 -22.75
C TYR A 131 -16.07 -50.87 -22.12
N ASP A 132 -17.03 -51.65 -21.63
CA ASP A 132 -18.31 -51.13 -21.13
C ASP A 132 -18.13 -50.40 -19.80
N ILE A 133 -17.28 -50.92 -18.93
CA ILE A 133 -16.93 -50.31 -17.63
C ILE A 133 -16.21 -48.97 -17.85
N VAL A 134 -15.20 -48.93 -18.72
CA VAL A 134 -14.48 -47.69 -19.03
C VAL A 134 -15.42 -46.68 -19.70
N MET A 135 -16.26 -47.12 -20.65
CA MET A 135 -17.22 -46.22 -21.29
C MET A 135 -18.26 -45.68 -20.29
N MET A 136 -18.64 -46.45 -19.27
CA MET A 136 -19.49 -45.98 -18.18
C MET A 136 -18.80 -44.87 -17.38
N ALA A 137 -17.53 -45.06 -17.00
CA ALA A 137 -16.74 -44.05 -16.30
C ALA A 137 -16.62 -42.75 -17.12
N LEU A 138 -16.37 -42.86 -18.43
CA LEU A 138 -16.20 -41.72 -19.34
C LEU A 138 -17.47 -40.90 -19.59
N LYS A 139 -18.66 -41.51 -19.40
CA LYS A 139 -19.94 -40.77 -19.45
C LYS A 139 -20.05 -39.79 -18.27
N THR A 140 -19.56 -40.20 -17.10
CA THR A 140 -19.49 -39.37 -15.90
C THR A 140 -18.36 -38.35 -16.05
N ASP A 141 -17.11 -38.81 -16.20
CA ASP A 141 -15.89 -37.97 -16.21
C ASP A 141 -14.93 -38.37 -17.33
N GLY A 142 -14.63 -37.44 -18.24
CA GLY A 142 -13.77 -37.69 -19.41
C GLY A 142 -12.32 -38.01 -19.04
N ASP A 143 -11.84 -37.47 -17.91
CA ASP A 143 -10.45 -37.65 -17.45
C ASP A 143 -10.22 -39.02 -16.80
N ALA A 144 -11.28 -39.82 -16.59
CA ALA A 144 -11.17 -41.22 -16.17
C ALA A 144 -10.39 -42.07 -17.20
N LEU A 145 -10.23 -41.58 -18.44
CA LEU A 145 -9.39 -42.21 -19.46
C LEU A 145 -7.95 -42.49 -18.95
N GLN A 146 -7.45 -41.68 -18.02
CA GLN A 146 -6.12 -41.87 -17.43
C GLN A 146 -5.93 -43.23 -16.75
N TYR A 147 -7.00 -43.86 -16.25
CA TYR A 147 -6.96 -45.16 -15.56
C TYR A 147 -7.27 -46.33 -16.50
N ALA A 148 -7.71 -46.07 -17.73
CA ALA A 148 -7.94 -47.12 -18.71
C ALA A 148 -6.63 -47.79 -19.15
N SER A 149 -6.74 -49.04 -19.61
CA SER A 149 -5.60 -49.78 -20.15
C SER A 149 -4.97 -49.07 -21.36
N LYS A 150 -3.70 -49.39 -21.65
CA LYS A 150 -3.01 -48.91 -22.87
C LYS A 150 -3.77 -49.28 -24.15
N ARG A 151 -4.43 -50.44 -24.17
CA ARG A 151 -5.22 -50.92 -25.30
C ARG A 151 -6.42 -50.00 -25.54
N LEU A 152 -7.15 -49.64 -24.50
CA LEU A 152 -8.31 -48.75 -24.58
C LEU A 152 -7.93 -47.27 -24.80
N LYS A 153 -6.79 -46.81 -24.27
CA LYS A 153 -6.20 -45.49 -24.61
C LYS A 153 -5.78 -45.36 -26.07
N ASN A 154 -5.64 -46.48 -26.79
CA ASN A 154 -5.41 -46.51 -28.24
C ASN A 154 -6.69 -46.84 -29.03
N ASN A 155 -7.84 -46.99 -28.37
CA ASN A 155 -9.13 -47.20 -29.01
C ASN A 155 -9.75 -45.85 -29.36
N ARG A 156 -10.00 -45.66 -30.66
CA ARG A 156 -10.50 -44.38 -31.20
C ARG A 156 -11.83 -43.94 -30.58
N GLN A 157 -12.77 -44.85 -30.38
CA GLN A 157 -14.11 -44.52 -29.87
C GLN A 157 -14.06 -44.10 -28.39
N ILE A 158 -13.27 -44.81 -27.59
CA ILE A 158 -13.05 -44.51 -26.16
C ILE A 158 -12.43 -43.12 -26.00
N VAL A 159 -11.34 -42.85 -26.71
CA VAL A 159 -10.67 -41.54 -26.66
C VAL A 159 -11.59 -40.43 -27.18
N GLN A 160 -12.33 -40.66 -28.26
CA GLN A 160 -13.25 -39.65 -28.78
C GLN A 160 -14.39 -39.35 -27.79
N ALA A 161 -14.93 -40.35 -27.09
CA ALA A 161 -15.93 -40.15 -26.04
C ALA A 161 -15.35 -39.34 -24.87
N ALA A 162 -14.13 -39.68 -24.44
CA ALA A 162 -13.41 -38.97 -23.39
C ALA A 162 -13.15 -37.49 -23.75
N VAL A 163 -12.61 -37.23 -24.95
CA VAL A 163 -12.31 -35.87 -25.46
C VAL A 163 -13.57 -35.02 -25.64
N LYS A 164 -14.68 -35.64 -26.05
CA LYS A 164 -15.99 -34.97 -26.11
C LYS A 164 -16.50 -34.56 -24.74
N LYS A 165 -16.12 -35.24 -23.66
CA LYS A 165 -16.46 -34.84 -22.30
C LYS A 165 -15.47 -33.80 -21.77
N SER A 166 -14.18 -34.13 -21.78
CA SER A 166 -13.07 -33.28 -21.31
C SER A 166 -11.98 -33.18 -22.38
N ALA A 167 -11.61 -31.96 -22.79
CA ALA A 167 -10.54 -31.75 -23.77
C ALA A 167 -9.19 -32.31 -23.28
N TYR A 168 -8.96 -32.25 -21.96
CA TYR A 168 -7.75 -32.70 -21.27
C TYR A 168 -7.50 -34.21 -21.43
N ALA A 169 -8.54 -35.00 -21.68
CA ALA A 169 -8.41 -36.43 -21.95
C ALA A 169 -7.47 -36.75 -23.13
N LEU A 170 -7.21 -35.80 -24.03
CA LEU A 170 -6.23 -35.96 -25.11
C LEU A 170 -4.82 -36.26 -24.59
N GLU A 171 -4.44 -35.75 -23.42
CA GLU A 171 -3.15 -36.05 -22.79
C GLU A 171 -2.97 -37.56 -22.56
N TYR A 172 -4.04 -38.30 -22.25
CA TYR A 172 -3.95 -39.73 -21.95
C TYR A 172 -4.11 -40.64 -23.16
N ALA A 173 -4.45 -40.07 -24.32
CA ALA A 173 -4.55 -40.81 -25.58
C ALA A 173 -3.18 -41.32 -26.06
N SER A 174 -3.18 -42.40 -26.85
CA SER A 174 -1.96 -42.87 -27.52
C SER A 174 -1.41 -41.84 -28.50
N GLU A 175 -0.10 -41.86 -28.76
CA GLU A 175 0.55 -40.97 -29.74
C GLU A 175 -0.14 -41.00 -31.11
N ARG A 176 -0.52 -42.19 -31.56
CA ARG A 176 -1.29 -42.40 -32.79
C ARG A 176 -2.61 -41.61 -32.81
N LEU A 177 -3.33 -41.55 -31.69
CA LEU A 177 -4.59 -40.81 -31.60
C LEU A 177 -4.41 -39.31 -31.32
N ARG A 178 -3.25 -38.90 -30.78
CA ARG A 178 -2.84 -37.48 -30.75
C ARG A 178 -2.38 -36.95 -32.12
N ALA A 179 -2.23 -37.84 -33.09
CA ALA A 179 -2.07 -37.53 -34.52
C ALA A 179 -3.39 -37.70 -35.32
N ASP A 180 -4.51 -38.07 -34.68
CA ASP A 180 -5.82 -38.14 -35.35
C ASP A 180 -6.44 -36.73 -35.41
N LYS A 181 -6.46 -36.16 -36.62
CA LYS A 181 -6.88 -34.77 -36.87
C LYS A 181 -8.27 -34.46 -36.31
N ASP A 182 -9.23 -35.38 -36.39
CA ASP A 182 -10.60 -35.11 -35.91
C ASP A 182 -10.67 -35.05 -34.38
N ILE A 183 -9.95 -35.94 -33.69
CA ILE A 183 -9.89 -35.94 -32.23
C ILE A 183 -9.19 -34.66 -31.75
N VAL A 184 -8.09 -34.31 -32.40
CA VAL A 184 -7.32 -33.11 -32.11
C VAL A 184 -8.17 -31.85 -32.33
N LEU A 185 -8.86 -31.72 -33.47
CA LEU A 185 -9.75 -30.59 -33.74
C LEU A 185 -10.86 -30.47 -32.70
N SER A 186 -11.47 -31.59 -32.28
CA SER A 186 -12.50 -31.60 -31.24
C SER A 186 -11.98 -31.17 -29.86
N SER A 187 -10.69 -31.36 -29.58
CA SER A 187 -10.04 -30.99 -28.33
C SER A 187 -9.62 -29.50 -28.35
N VAL A 188 -8.87 -29.10 -29.38
CA VAL A 188 -8.29 -27.75 -29.52
C VAL A 188 -9.33 -26.65 -29.71
N SER A 189 -10.45 -26.97 -30.37
CA SER A 189 -11.56 -26.02 -30.54
C SER A 189 -12.27 -25.66 -29.23
N ARG A 190 -12.03 -26.42 -28.15
CA ARG A 190 -12.56 -26.17 -26.80
C ARG A 190 -11.50 -25.61 -25.87
N ASP A 191 -10.26 -26.10 -25.96
CA ASP A 191 -9.14 -25.67 -25.11
C ASP A 191 -7.84 -25.62 -25.92
N ILE A 192 -7.31 -24.41 -26.09
CA ILE A 192 -6.10 -24.14 -26.90
C ILE A 192 -4.85 -24.71 -26.23
N SER A 193 -4.84 -24.90 -24.91
CA SER A 193 -3.69 -25.47 -24.17
C SER A 193 -3.36 -26.90 -24.63
N MET A 194 -4.33 -27.58 -25.25
CA MET A 194 -4.17 -28.92 -25.81
C MET A 194 -3.15 -29.00 -26.94
N MET A 195 -2.79 -27.86 -27.55
CA MET A 195 -1.71 -27.75 -28.54
C MET A 195 -0.36 -28.31 -28.04
N LYS A 196 -0.13 -28.34 -26.73
CA LYS A 196 1.05 -28.97 -26.12
C LYS A 196 1.15 -30.47 -26.42
N TYR A 197 0.02 -31.17 -26.48
CA TYR A 197 -0.06 -32.63 -26.50
C TYR A 197 -0.21 -33.23 -27.90
N ILE A 198 -0.50 -32.40 -28.92
CA ILE A 198 -0.69 -32.83 -30.31
C ILE A 198 0.65 -33.28 -30.93
N ALA A 199 0.57 -34.23 -31.86
CA ALA A 199 1.70 -34.62 -32.70
C ALA A 199 2.32 -33.42 -33.45
N THR A 200 3.64 -33.38 -33.56
CA THR A 200 4.39 -32.25 -34.15
C THR A 200 3.99 -31.93 -35.59
N GLU A 201 3.63 -32.95 -36.37
CA GLU A 201 3.18 -32.83 -37.77
C GLU A 201 1.87 -32.04 -37.92
N LEU A 202 1.00 -32.11 -36.92
CA LEU A 202 -0.30 -31.44 -36.92
C LEU A 202 -0.26 -30.01 -36.34
N LYS A 203 0.83 -29.62 -35.67
CA LYS A 203 0.94 -28.30 -35.03
C LYS A 203 0.89 -27.13 -36.02
N ASN A 204 1.29 -27.36 -37.26
CA ASN A 204 1.28 -26.35 -38.33
C ASN A 204 0.17 -26.60 -39.37
N ASP A 205 -0.75 -27.53 -39.12
CA ASP A 205 -1.86 -27.81 -40.02
C ASP A 205 -2.84 -26.62 -40.03
N ASP A 206 -3.21 -26.15 -41.22
CA ASP A 206 -4.03 -24.95 -41.38
C ASP A 206 -5.39 -25.07 -40.69
N ASP A 207 -6.03 -26.25 -40.66
CA ASP A 207 -7.35 -26.40 -40.04
C ASP A 207 -7.26 -26.36 -38.51
N ILE A 208 -6.16 -26.88 -37.95
CA ILE A 208 -5.88 -26.78 -36.51
C ILE A 208 -5.56 -25.32 -36.15
N LEU A 209 -4.72 -24.64 -36.92
CA LEU A 209 -4.41 -23.22 -36.71
C LEU A 209 -5.66 -22.34 -36.84
N ARG A 210 -6.56 -22.61 -37.80
CA ARG A 210 -7.87 -21.96 -37.92
C ARG A 210 -8.72 -22.19 -36.67
N ALA A 211 -8.83 -23.43 -36.21
CA ALA A 211 -9.61 -23.77 -35.03
C ALA A 211 -9.07 -23.06 -33.77
N VAL A 212 -7.74 -22.96 -33.61
CA VAL A 212 -7.10 -22.21 -32.52
C VAL A 212 -7.47 -20.73 -32.57
N ILE A 213 -7.33 -20.08 -33.73
CA ILE A 213 -7.62 -18.64 -33.87
C ILE A 213 -9.12 -18.38 -33.63
N HIS A 214 -10.00 -19.26 -34.14
CA HIS A 214 -11.44 -19.14 -33.92
C HIS A 214 -11.83 -19.36 -32.44
N ALA A 215 -11.23 -20.35 -31.78
CA ALA A 215 -11.46 -20.61 -30.35
C ALA A 215 -11.01 -19.41 -29.50
N ALA A 216 -9.88 -18.80 -29.83
CA ALA A 216 -9.39 -17.61 -29.13
C ALA A 216 -10.25 -16.36 -29.36
N GLY A 217 -11.04 -16.34 -30.44
CA GLY A 217 -12.03 -15.29 -30.71
C GLY A 217 -13.29 -15.40 -29.85
N LYS A 218 -13.55 -16.55 -29.20
CA LYS A 218 -14.73 -16.74 -28.34
C LYS A 218 -14.46 -16.21 -26.93
N PRO A 219 -15.37 -15.42 -26.34
CA PRO A 219 -15.30 -15.03 -24.94
C PRO A 219 -15.77 -16.20 -24.06
N GLN A 220 -14.89 -17.13 -23.72
CA GLN A 220 -15.20 -18.18 -22.73
C GLN A 220 -14.16 -18.19 -21.60
N HIS A 221 -14.59 -17.69 -20.44
CA HIS A 221 -14.04 -17.77 -19.08
C HIS A 221 -12.67 -17.14 -18.75
N GLU A 222 -12.76 -16.03 -18.00
CA GLU A 222 -12.01 -15.56 -16.80
C GLU A 222 -10.47 -15.59 -16.73
N TYR A 223 -9.75 -16.17 -17.70
CA TYR A 223 -8.29 -16.18 -17.78
C TYR A 223 -7.78 -15.53 -19.08
N ASP A 224 -8.28 -14.32 -19.37
CA ASP A 224 -7.94 -13.53 -20.58
C ASP A 224 -6.43 -13.25 -20.73
N ILE A 225 -5.67 -13.23 -19.62
CA ILE A 225 -4.25 -12.89 -19.62
C ILE A 225 -3.38 -14.03 -20.17
N ASN A 226 -3.74 -15.30 -19.90
CA ASN A 226 -2.95 -16.45 -20.34
C ASN A 226 -3.20 -16.78 -21.83
N HIS A 227 -4.41 -16.52 -22.35
CA HIS A 227 -4.78 -16.84 -23.73
C HIS A 227 -4.03 -15.99 -24.78
N ALA A 228 -3.85 -14.70 -24.53
CA ALA A 228 -3.11 -13.81 -25.44
C ALA A 228 -1.61 -14.14 -25.51
N MET A 229 -1.01 -14.53 -24.37
CA MET A 229 0.37 -15.00 -24.28
C MET A 229 0.53 -16.35 -24.99
N LEU A 230 -0.39 -17.29 -24.74
CA LEU A 230 -0.43 -18.60 -25.43
C LEU A 230 -0.54 -18.42 -26.94
N LEU A 231 -1.37 -17.51 -27.46
CA LEU A 231 -1.48 -17.30 -28.91
C LEU A 231 -0.12 -16.99 -29.55
N GLY A 232 0.73 -16.19 -28.91
CA GLY A 232 2.06 -15.84 -29.44
C GLY A 232 3.08 -16.97 -29.41
N GLU A 233 3.02 -17.83 -28.39
CA GLU A 233 3.91 -18.99 -28.23
C GLU A 233 3.42 -20.22 -29.02
N VAL A 234 2.11 -20.35 -29.20
CA VAL A 234 1.45 -21.53 -29.79
C VAL A 234 1.21 -21.39 -31.29
N LEU A 235 0.85 -20.20 -31.79
CA LEU A 235 0.67 -19.98 -33.23
C LEU A 235 2.02 -19.66 -33.89
N ASN A 236 2.68 -20.70 -34.40
CA ASN A 236 3.80 -20.53 -35.31
C ASN A 236 3.31 -20.18 -36.73
N LEU A 237 2.69 -19.00 -36.88
CA LEU A 237 2.21 -18.50 -38.19
C LEU A 237 3.33 -18.33 -39.22
N ALA A 238 4.60 -18.35 -38.80
CA ALA A 238 5.74 -18.34 -39.73
C ALA A 238 5.80 -19.57 -40.63
N HIS A 239 5.11 -20.67 -40.28
CA HIS A 239 5.04 -21.91 -41.08
C HIS A 239 3.63 -22.18 -41.65
N ALA A 240 2.64 -21.35 -41.32
CA ALA A 240 1.28 -21.47 -41.87
C ALA A 240 1.25 -21.24 -43.39
N SER A 241 0.27 -21.79 -44.11
CA SER A 241 0.18 -21.56 -45.55
C SER A 241 -0.04 -20.08 -45.89
N HIS A 242 0.32 -19.71 -47.13
CA HIS A 242 0.02 -18.37 -47.65
C HIS A 242 -1.47 -18.06 -47.60
N THR A 243 -2.33 -19.06 -47.84
CA THR A 243 -3.79 -18.88 -47.81
C THR A 243 -4.29 -18.49 -46.42
N LEU A 244 -3.73 -19.07 -45.36
CA LEU A 244 -4.09 -18.72 -43.99
C LEU A 244 -3.63 -17.31 -43.64
N ARG A 245 -2.40 -16.95 -44.02
CA ARG A 245 -1.82 -15.61 -43.74
C ARG A 245 -2.47 -14.47 -44.52
N CYS A 246 -3.22 -14.79 -45.57
CA CYS A 246 -4.01 -13.83 -46.35
C CYS A 246 -5.49 -13.79 -45.94
N ASP A 247 -5.95 -14.66 -45.04
CA ASP A 247 -7.33 -14.63 -44.56
C ASP A 247 -7.54 -13.42 -43.66
N THR A 248 -8.10 -12.37 -44.25
CA THR A 248 -8.34 -11.09 -43.59
C THR A 248 -9.20 -11.24 -42.34
N THR A 249 -10.27 -12.04 -42.40
CA THR A 249 -11.20 -12.20 -41.29
C THR A 249 -10.55 -12.89 -40.10
N LEU A 250 -9.78 -13.95 -40.38
CA LEU A 250 -9.11 -14.74 -39.38
C LEU A 250 -7.92 -13.99 -38.75
N MET A 251 -7.11 -13.35 -39.59
CA MET A 251 -5.94 -12.60 -39.13
C MET A 251 -6.36 -11.37 -38.32
N MET A 252 -7.53 -10.78 -38.57
CA MET A 252 -8.09 -9.73 -37.72
C MET A 252 -8.37 -10.21 -36.30
N VAL A 253 -8.98 -11.38 -36.14
CA VAL A 253 -9.18 -11.96 -34.80
C VAL A 253 -7.83 -12.19 -34.12
N ALA A 254 -6.83 -12.67 -34.85
CA ALA A 254 -5.50 -12.90 -34.30
C ALA A 254 -4.78 -11.58 -33.90
N ILE A 255 -4.85 -10.53 -34.73
CA ILE A 255 -4.19 -9.24 -34.50
C ILE A 255 -4.80 -8.49 -33.30
N THR A 256 -6.14 -8.51 -33.16
CA THR A 256 -6.83 -7.87 -32.03
C THR A 256 -6.45 -8.49 -30.68
N LYS A 257 -6.10 -9.78 -30.67
CA LYS A 257 -5.62 -10.50 -29.49
C LYS A 257 -4.11 -10.37 -29.28
N ASN A 258 -3.33 -10.33 -30.36
CA ASN A 258 -1.87 -10.20 -30.30
C ASN A 258 -1.31 -9.45 -31.52
N TYR A 259 -0.84 -8.21 -31.29
CA TYR A 259 -0.28 -7.35 -32.34
C TYR A 259 1.01 -7.91 -32.97
N HIS A 260 1.75 -8.82 -32.31
CA HIS A 260 2.94 -9.45 -32.90
C HIS A 260 2.61 -10.30 -34.12
N VAL A 261 1.34 -10.68 -34.32
CA VAL A 261 0.87 -11.37 -35.54
C VAL A 261 1.15 -10.53 -36.79
N LEU A 262 1.14 -9.19 -36.69
CA LEU A 262 1.45 -8.28 -37.80
C LEU A 262 2.81 -8.53 -38.45
N ARG A 263 3.78 -9.15 -37.75
CA ARG A 263 5.09 -9.47 -38.34
C ARG A 263 5.01 -10.58 -39.40
N HIS A 264 3.98 -11.43 -39.33
CA HIS A 264 3.84 -12.67 -40.11
C HIS A 264 2.73 -12.63 -41.17
N VAL A 265 1.81 -11.66 -41.10
CA VAL A 265 0.75 -11.48 -42.10
C VAL A 265 1.30 -10.98 -43.44
N SER A 266 0.51 -11.15 -44.50
CA SER A 266 0.88 -10.70 -45.84
C SER A 266 0.98 -9.18 -45.95
N ASP A 267 1.67 -8.69 -46.98
CA ASP A 267 1.84 -7.25 -47.20
C ASP A 267 0.52 -6.56 -47.56
N GLU A 268 -0.46 -7.28 -48.12
CA GLU A 268 -1.82 -6.75 -48.32
C GLU A 268 -2.48 -6.40 -46.98
N ILE A 269 -2.39 -7.29 -45.98
CA ILE A 269 -2.95 -7.06 -44.63
C ILE A 269 -2.18 -5.96 -43.89
N LYS A 270 -0.84 -5.90 -44.02
CA LYS A 270 -0.03 -4.84 -43.41
C LYS A 270 -0.34 -3.46 -43.97
N ASN A 271 -0.79 -3.40 -45.22
CA ASN A 271 -1.11 -2.15 -45.91
C ASN A 271 -2.62 -1.81 -45.92
N ASP A 272 -3.45 -2.65 -45.32
CA ASP A 272 -4.87 -2.35 -45.14
C ASP A 272 -5.09 -1.38 -43.98
N ARG A 273 -5.64 -0.21 -44.31
CA ARG A 273 -5.88 0.86 -43.34
C ARG A 273 -6.85 0.42 -42.24
N SER A 274 -7.93 -0.28 -42.57
CA SER A 274 -8.95 -0.68 -41.60
C SER A 274 -8.40 -1.66 -40.55
N ILE A 275 -7.58 -2.60 -41.00
CA ILE A 275 -6.90 -3.59 -40.17
C ILE A 275 -5.91 -2.90 -39.23
N PHE A 276 -5.12 -1.98 -39.78
CA PHE A 276 -4.10 -1.29 -39.00
C PHE A 276 -4.70 -0.35 -37.95
N PHE A 277 -5.82 0.31 -38.27
CA PHE A 277 -6.59 1.09 -37.29
C PHE A 277 -7.14 0.21 -36.17
N ALA A 278 -7.71 -0.96 -36.48
CA ALA A 278 -8.17 -1.88 -35.45
C ALA A 278 -7.01 -2.39 -34.58
N ALA A 279 -5.85 -2.70 -35.17
CA ALA A 279 -4.67 -3.13 -34.44
C ALA A 279 -4.19 -2.07 -33.43
N VAL A 280 -4.10 -0.82 -33.86
CA VAL A 280 -3.70 0.31 -33.00
C VAL A 280 -4.78 0.65 -31.96
N ALA A 281 -6.06 0.45 -32.27
CA ALA A 281 -7.16 0.62 -31.33
C ALA A 281 -7.10 -0.35 -30.15
N HIS A 282 -6.58 -1.56 -30.36
CA HIS A 282 -6.38 -2.54 -29.28
C HIS A 282 -5.00 -2.42 -28.61
N ASN A 283 -3.95 -2.14 -29.37
CA ASN A 283 -2.61 -1.95 -28.82
C ASN A 283 -1.75 -1.00 -29.69
N THR A 284 -1.42 0.17 -29.15
CA THR A 284 -0.65 1.18 -29.86
C THR A 284 0.79 0.76 -30.22
N ASN A 285 1.32 -0.31 -29.61
CA ASN A 285 2.61 -0.90 -30.01
C ASN A 285 2.59 -1.50 -31.41
N ALA A 286 1.40 -1.72 -32.01
CA ALA A 286 1.26 -2.09 -33.42
C ALA A 286 1.97 -1.11 -34.35
N LEU A 287 2.09 0.17 -33.98
CA LEU A 287 2.83 1.19 -34.73
C LEU A 287 4.31 0.85 -34.95
N LEU A 288 4.90 -0.05 -34.14
CA LEU A 288 6.27 -0.55 -34.36
C LEU A 288 6.42 -1.20 -35.75
N TYR A 289 5.38 -1.89 -36.22
CA TYR A 289 5.37 -2.59 -37.50
C TYR A 289 4.67 -1.78 -38.62
N ALA A 290 4.30 -0.53 -38.34
CA ALA A 290 3.67 0.35 -39.31
C ALA A 290 4.63 0.71 -40.44
N SER A 291 4.11 0.80 -41.67
CA SER A 291 4.81 1.44 -42.77
C SER A 291 4.93 2.95 -42.53
N GLU A 292 5.90 3.60 -43.18
CA GLU A 292 6.09 5.06 -43.09
C GLU A 292 4.84 5.85 -43.51
N ARG A 293 4.01 5.26 -44.38
CA ARG A 293 2.70 5.82 -44.75
C ARG A 293 1.79 5.96 -43.53
N PHE A 294 1.69 4.93 -42.69
CA PHE A 294 0.84 4.94 -41.49
C PHE A 294 1.45 5.75 -40.34
N LYS A 295 2.78 5.79 -40.23
CA LYS A 295 3.46 6.69 -39.28
C LYS A 295 3.28 8.17 -39.62
N ASN A 296 2.96 8.48 -40.88
CA ASN A 296 2.56 9.80 -41.37
C ASN A 296 1.02 10.00 -41.41
N ASP A 297 0.22 8.99 -41.05
CA ASP A 297 -1.25 9.13 -41.04
C ASP A 297 -1.67 9.87 -39.76
N ARG A 298 -2.10 11.12 -39.95
CA ARG A 298 -2.48 12.03 -38.87
C ARG A 298 -3.55 11.44 -37.95
N GLU A 299 -4.58 10.81 -38.53
CA GLU A 299 -5.72 10.28 -37.78
C GLU A 299 -5.29 9.07 -36.93
N LEU A 300 -4.49 8.18 -37.52
CA LEU A 300 -3.98 7.00 -36.82
C LEU A 300 -3.07 7.38 -35.65
N ILE A 301 -2.15 8.33 -35.87
CA ILE A 301 -1.24 8.80 -34.83
C ILE A 301 -2.01 9.53 -33.73
N LEU A 302 -2.97 10.39 -34.07
CA LEU A 302 -3.80 11.07 -33.08
C LEU A 302 -4.55 10.06 -32.20
N MET A 303 -5.18 9.04 -32.81
CA MET A 303 -5.85 7.95 -32.07
C MET A 303 -4.88 7.20 -31.15
N ALA A 304 -3.66 6.90 -31.61
CA ALA A 304 -2.66 6.20 -30.80
C ALA A 304 -2.18 7.05 -29.63
N VAL A 305 -1.91 8.33 -29.88
CA VAL A 305 -1.42 9.30 -28.90
C VAL A 305 -2.48 9.58 -27.83
N GLN A 306 -3.76 9.63 -28.20
CA GLN A 306 -4.88 9.76 -27.26
C GLN A 306 -4.98 8.57 -26.28
N GLN A 307 -4.61 7.37 -26.71
CA GLN A 307 -4.56 6.20 -25.82
C GLN A 307 -3.28 6.16 -24.98
N LYS A 308 -2.13 6.47 -25.59
CA LYS A 308 -0.80 6.41 -24.98
C LYS A 308 0.08 7.53 -25.53
N GLY A 309 0.30 8.60 -24.76
CA GLY A 309 1.04 9.79 -25.23
C GLY A 309 2.42 9.50 -25.86
N TRP A 310 3.19 8.59 -25.26
CA TRP A 310 4.50 8.13 -25.75
C TRP A 310 4.47 7.40 -27.11
N SER A 311 3.31 7.07 -27.66
CA SER A 311 3.16 6.59 -29.05
C SER A 311 3.62 7.62 -30.08
N LEU A 312 3.75 8.91 -29.69
CA LEU A 312 4.37 9.96 -30.50
C LEU A 312 5.76 9.58 -31.03
N LYS A 313 6.51 8.72 -30.33
CA LYS A 313 7.84 8.26 -30.77
C LYS A 313 7.83 7.51 -32.11
N TYR A 314 6.68 6.94 -32.48
CA TYR A 314 6.50 6.21 -33.74
C TYR A 314 6.00 7.10 -34.88
N ALA A 315 5.55 8.33 -34.57
CA ALA A 315 5.08 9.26 -35.56
C ALA A 315 6.25 9.78 -36.41
N SER A 316 5.94 10.16 -37.65
CA SER A 316 6.91 10.80 -38.52
C SER A 316 7.42 12.12 -37.96
N GLU A 317 8.55 12.60 -38.45
CA GLU A 317 9.11 13.89 -38.06
C GLU A 317 8.13 15.06 -38.29
N ALA A 318 7.38 15.03 -39.39
CA ALA A 318 6.37 16.04 -39.69
C ALA A 318 5.28 16.10 -38.60
N LEU A 319 4.78 14.95 -38.14
CA LEU A 319 3.76 14.89 -37.09
C LEU A 319 4.33 15.13 -35.68
N ARG A 320 5.61 14.84 -35.44
CA ARG A 320 6.31 15.24 -34.21
C ARG A 320 6.57 16.75 -34.13
N ASN A 321 6.37 17.47 -35.24
CA ASN A 321 6.36 18.93 -35.32
C ASN A 321 4.93 19.51 -35.50
N ASP A 322 3.88 18.68 -35.43
CA ASP A 322 2.49 19.14 -35.41
C ASP A 322 2.10 19.50 -33.96
N LYS A 323 1.87 20.78 -33.71
CA LYS A 323 1.58 21.31 -32.38
C LYS A 323 0.35 20.66 -31.73
N GLU A 324 -0.70 20.37 -32.49
CA GLU A 324 -1.92 19.78 -31.93
C GLU A 324 -1.67 18.35 -31.46
N ILE A 325 -0.99 17.54 -32.26
CA ILE A 325 -0.66 16.16 -31.90
C ILE A 325 0.26 16.13 -30.69
N VAL A 326 1.30 16.95 -30.69
CA VAL A 326 2.26 17.02 -29.58
C VAL A 326 1.57 17.48 -28.30
N LEU A 327 0.68 18.47 -28.38
CA LEU A 327 -0.09 18.96 -27.23
C LEU A 327 -0.93 17.84 -26.62
N VAL A 328 -1.69 17.11 -27.44
CA VAL A 328 -2.49 15.95 -26.98
C VAL A 328 -1.58 14.87 -26.39
N ALA A 329 -0.41 14.62 -26.99
CA ALA A 329 0.54 13.63 -26.48
C ALA A 329 1.06 13.95 -25.10
N VAL A 330 1.47 15.20 -24.90
CA VAL A 330 2.05 15.70 -23.65
C VAL A 330 0.99 15.77 -22.56
N GLN A 331 -0.26 16.12 -22.90
CA GLN A 331 -1.40 16.06 -21.98
C GLN A 331 -1.74 14.64 -21.53
N GLN A 332 -1.52 13.63 -22.37
CA GLN A 332 -1.72 12.24 -21.94
C GLN A 332 -0.55 11.73 -21.09
N HIS A 333 0.68 12.09 -21.45
CA HIS A 333 1.88 11.67 -20.72
C HIS A 333 3.05 12.61 -20.99
N GLU A 334 3.67 13.16 -19.95
CA GLU A 334 4.78 14.12 -20.04
C GLU A 334 5.99 13.61 -20.83
N ASP A 335 6.34 12.32 -20.70
CA ASP A 335 7.44 11.72 -21.48
C ASP A 335 7.27 11.81 -23.00
N ALA A 336 6.06 12.08 -23.49
CA ALA A 336 5.86 12.37 -24.90
C ALA A 336 6.64 13.61 -25.36
N PHE A 337 6.90 14.56 -24.44
CA PHE A 337 7.63 15.80 -24.69
C PHE A 337 9.00 15.56 -25.34
N LYS A 338 9.74 14.52 -24.91
CA LYS A 338 11.07 14.22 -25.47
C LYS A 338 11.05 13.83 -26.94
N TYR A 339 9.89 13.43 -27.46
CA TYR A 339 9.70 13.07 -28.86
C TYR A 339 9.22 14.24 -29.72
N ALA A 340 8.77 15.36 -29.11
CA ALA A 340 8.44 16.56 -29.83
C ALA A 340 9.68 17.14 -30.55
N SER A 341 9.46 17.89 -31.62
CA SER A 341 10.52 18.63 -32.30
C SER A 341 11.17 19.66 -31.35
N PRO A 342 12.45 20.02 -31.55
CA PRO A 342 13.13 21.03 -30.72
C PRO A 342 12.42 22.39 -30.69
N THR A 343 11.71 22.74 -31.77
CA THR A 343 10.88 23.96 -31.86
C THR A 343 9.71 23.90 -30.88
N LEU A 344 8.98 22.78 -30.84
CA LEU A 344 7.82 22.61 -29.97
C LEU A 344 8.18 22.32 -28.51
N GLN A 345 9.35 21.75 -28.24
CA GLN A 345 9.88 21.63 -26.87
C GLN A 345 10.09 23.01 -26.19
N ASN A 346 10.18 24.09 -26.97
CA ASN A 346 10.28 25.45 -26.46
C ASN A 346 8.96 26.24 -26.56
N ASP A 347 7.87 25.60 -27.02
CA ASP A 347 6.57 26.26 -27.13
C ASP A 347 5.93 26.41 -25.73
N PRO A 348 5.51 27.62 -25.33
CA PRO A 348 4.95 27.86 -24.01
C PRO A 348 3.71 27.02 -23.68
N GLN A 349 2.87 26.70 -24.67
CA GLN A 349 1.66 25.89 -24.43
C GLN A 349 2.00 24.43 -24.20
N ILE A 350 3.01 23.91 -24.91
CA ILE A 350 3.49 22.54 -24.70
C ILE A 350 4.16 22.41 -23.32
N ILE A 351 4.97 23.40 -22.93
CA ILE A 351 5.58 23.48 -21.60
C ILE A 351 4.50 23.53 -20.52
N GLN A 352 3.48 24.37 -20.70
CA GLN A 352 2.37 24.47 -19.75
C GLN A 352 1.60 23.15 -19.63
N ALA A 353 1.36 22.44 -20.73
CA ALA A 353 0.71 21.13 -20.72
C ALA A 353 1.55 20.09 -19.96
N ALA A 354 2.87 20.10 -20.12
CA ALA A 354 3.77 19.21 -19.35
C ALA A 354 3.76 19.50 -17.84
N LEU A 355 3.43 20.73 -17.44
CA LEU A 355 3.33 21.16 -16.04
C LEU A 355 1.99 20.81 -15.38
N GLN A 356 0.89 20.69 -16.14
CA GLN A 356 -0.44 20.46 -15.58
C GLN A 356 -0.57 19.16 -14.77
N HIS A 357 0.21 18.13 -15.12
CA HIS A 357 0.22 16.84 -14.42
C HIS A 357 1.29 16.74 -13.32
N ASN A 358 2.20 17.72 -13.21
CA ASN A 358 3.37 17.72 -12.31
C ASN A 358 3.39 18.93 -11.38
N THR A 359 2.31 19.14 -10.64
CA THR A 359 2.15 20.33 -9.78
C THR A 359 2.87 20.23 -8.44
N GLY A 360 3.49 19.09 -8.10
CA GLY A 360 4.27 18.91 -6.89
C GLY A 360 5.77 18.81 -7.15
N VAL A 361 6.59 19.41 -6.26
CA VAL A 361 8.07 19.27 -6.26
C VAL A 361 8.49 17.82 -6.44
N GLU A 362 7.85 16.89 -5.76
CA GLU A 362 8.19 15.47 -5.79
C GLU A 362 7.89 14.81 -7.15
N ALA A 363 6.87 15.29 -7.88
CA ALA A 363 6.55 14.79 -9.22
C ALA A 363 7.65 15.15 -10.24
N LEU A 364 8.39 16.25 -10.01
CA LEU A 364 9.54 16.64 -10.85
C LEU A 364 10.74 15.68 -10.70
N ALA A 365 10.76 14.85 -9.65
CA ALA A 365 11.77 13.80 -9.52
C ALA A 365 11.62 12.74 -10.62
N SER A 366 10.39 12.38 -10.97
CA SER A 366 10.07 11.34 -11.97
C SER A 366 10.07 11.85 -13.41
N VAL A 367 10.12 13.17 -13.62
CA VAL A 367 10.16 13.77 -14.95
C VAL A 367 11.41 13.35 -15.72
N SER A 368 11.27 13.15 -17.04
CA SER A 368 12.37 12.77 -17.93
C SER A 368 13.54 13.78 -17.95
N ASP A 369 14.75 13.28 -18.21
CA ASP A 369 15.96 14.11 -18.30
C ASP A 369 15.86 15.21 -19.36
N ALA A 370 15.10 14.96 -20.43
CA ALA A 370 14.86 15.94 -21.49
C ALA A 370 14.19 17.22 -20.95
N LEU A 371 13.23 17.08 -20.02
CA LEU A 371 12.56 18.20 -19.37
C LEU A 371 13.44 18.83 -18.29
N LYS A 372 14.18 18.03 -17.52
CA LYS A 372 15.15 18.51 -16.52
C LYS A 372 16.30 19.32 -17.11
N ASN A 373 16.63 19.08 -18.38
CA ASN A 373 17.64 19.83 -19.14
C ASN A 373 17.07 21.00 -19.94
N ASN A 374 15.73 21.17 -19.98
CA ASN A 374 15.11 22.22 -20.78
C ASN A 374 15.05 23.55 -19.99
N PHE A 375 15.74 24.58 -20.51
CA PHE A 375 15.83 25.90 -19.88
C PHE A 375 14.47 26.53 -19.59
N ASN A 376 13.57 26.59 -20.59
CA ASN A 376 12.29 27.27 -20.48
C ASN A 376 11.33 26.53 -19.53
N PHE A 377 11.35 25.20 -19.56
CA PHE A 377 10.60 24.38 -18.62
C PHE A 377 11.07 24.63 -17.19
N ILE A 378 12.37 24.51 -16.92
CA ILE A 378 12.90 24.70 -15.56
C ILE A 378 12.68 26.13 -15.08
N LEU A 379 12.86 27.14 -15.94
CA LEU A 379 12.55 28.53 -15.61
C LEU A 379 11.07 28.71 -15.20
N ALA A 380 10.13 28.12 -15.95
CA ALA A 380 8.70 28.17 -15.64
C ALA A 380 8.35 27.45 -14.33
N VAL A 381 9.11 26.42 -13.96
CA VAL A 381 8.93 25.67 -12.71
C VAL A 381 9.48 26.45 -11.52
N VAL A 382 10.73 26.93 -11.58
CA VAL A 382 11.39 27.59 -10.44
C VAL A 382 10.75 28.93 -10.09
N THR A 383 10.11 29.58 -11.06
CA THR A 383 9.32 30.81 -10.84
C THR A 383 8.03 30.56 -10.08
N GLN A 384 7.47 29.36 -10.14
CA GLN A 384 6.35 28.94 -9.30
C GLN A 384 6.82 28.39 -7.95
N GLN A 385 7.97 27.69 -7.94
CA GLN A 385 8.53 27.06 -6.75
C GLN A 385 10.05 26.93 -6.80
N GLY A 386 10.78 27.80 -6.08
CA GLY A 386 12.23 27.94 -6.17
C GLY A 386 13.01 26.66 -5.81
N THR A 387 12.54 25.86 -4.86
CA THR A 387 13.19 24.60 -4.46
C THR A 387 13.19 23.53 -5.55
N ALA A 388 12.43 23.70 -6.64
CA ALA A 388 12.46 22.81 -7.79
C ALA A 388 13.82 22.80 -8.51
N LEU A 389 14.66 23.81 -8.28
CA LEU A 389 16.04 23.88 -8.79
C LEU A 389 16.85 22.59 -8.51
N LYS A 390 16.53 21.87 -7.42
CA LYS A 390 17.20 20.60 -7.07
C LYS A 390 17.13 19.52 -8.16
N TYR A 391 16.10 19.55 -9.01
CA TYR A 391 15.90 18.58 -10.10
C TYR A 391 16.42 19.04 -11.46
N ALA A 392 16.83 20.30 -11.56
CA ALA A 392 17.44 20.80 -12.77
C ALA A 392 18.76 20.07 -13.05
N SER A 393 19.19 20.06 -14.30
CA SER A 393 20.50 19.56 -14.68
C SER A 393 21.63 20.36 -14.02
N GLU A 394 22.82 19.77 -13.90
CA GLU A 394 23.99 20.47 -13.34
C GLU A 394 24.34 21.75 -14.13
N ASP A 395 24.16 21.73 -15.45
CA ASP A 395 24.37 22.91 -16.30
C ASP A 395 23.36 24.03 -15.97
N LEU A 396 22.11 23.68 -15.69
CA LEU A 396 21.08 24.66 -15.32
C LEU A 396 21.20 25.12 -13.86
N LYS A 397 21.76 24.30 -12.97
CA LYS A 397 22.16 24.71 -11.61
C LYS A 397 23.37 25.67 -11.61
N ALA A 398 24.14 25.68 -12.69
CA ALA A 398 25.21 26.65 -12.95
C ALA A 398 24.72 27.90 -13.71
N ASN A 399 23.46 27.91 -14.17
CA ASN A 399 22.91 29.00 -14.96
C ASN A 399 22.41 30.14 -14.07
N ILE A 400 22.97 31.34 -14.27
CA ILE A 400 22.67 32.52 -13.45
C ILE A 400 21.18 32.88 -13.49
N ASP A 401 20.55 32.87 -14.66
CA ASP A 401 19.16 33.33 -14.81
C ASP A 401 18.18 32.40 -14.09
N ILE A 402 18.37 31.09 -14.21
CA ILE A 402 17.54 30.09 -13.53
C ILE A 402 17.74 30.17 -12.02
N VAL A 403 18.99 30.19 -11.55
CA VAL A 403 19.28 30.27 -10.11
C VAL A 403 18.75 31.58 -9.54
N LEU A 404 18.93 32.70 -10.23
CA LEU A 404 18.42 34.00 -9.80
C LEU A 404 16.89 34.01 -9.71
N ALA A 405 16.19 33.42 -10.69
CA ALA A 405 14.74 33.27 -10.64
C ALA A 405 14.30 32.40 -9.45
N ALA A 406 15.01 31.29 -9.20
CA ALA A 406 14.74 30.38 -8.10
C ALA A 406 14.92 31.04 -6.72
N VAL A 407 16.05 31.72 -6.49
CA VAL A 407 16.35 32.36 -5.18
C VAL A 407 15.47 33.57 -4.88
N ARG A 408 15.01 34.28 -5.92
CA ARG A 408 14.03 35.36 -5.77
C ARG A 408 12.66 34.84 -5.36
N GLN A 409 12.33 33.61 -5.71
CA GLN A 409 11.08 32.96 -5.30
C GLN A 409 11.21 32.36 -3.89
N ASP A 410 12.27 31.58 -3.64
CA ASP A 410 12.60 30.97 -2.33
C ASP A 410 14.11 31.06 -2.09
N GLY A 411 14.54 31.84 -1.09
CA GLY A 411 15.95 32.07 -0.79
C GLY A 411 16.73 30.79 -0.49
N CYS A 412 16.08 29.77 0.10
CA CYS A 412 16.70 28.48 0.36
C CYS A 412 17.01 27.67 -0.89
N ALA A 413 16.53 28.07 -2.08
CA ALA A 413 16.91 27.46 -3.35
C ALA A 413 18.42 27.55 -3.62
N LEU A 414 19.12 28.50 -3.00
CA LEU A 414 20.57 28.69 -3.11
C LEU A 414 21.37 27.40 -2.79
N GLN A 415 20.84 26.55 -1.91
CA GLN A 415 21.47 25.27 -1.55
C GLN A 415 21.69 24.33 -2.74
N PHE A 416 20.89 24.48 -3.81
CA PHE A 416 20.94 23.64 -5.00
C PHE A 416 21.75 24.26 -6.13
N ALA A 417 22.18 25.52 -6.00
CA ALA A 417 23.07 26.16 -6.95
C ALA A 417 24.49 25.57 -6.84
N THR A 418 25.28 25.72 -7.90
CA THR A 418 26.68 25.29 -7.87
C THR A 418 27.51 26.13 -6.90
N ALA A 419 28.64 25.58 -6.43
CA ALA A 419 29.55 26.29 -5.52
C ALA A 419 30.03 27.65 -6.07
N THR A 420 30.17 27.76 -7.40
CA THR A 420 30.50 29.02 -8.08
C THR A 420 29.43 30.10 -7.89
N LEU A 421 28.15 29.73 -7.97
CA LEU A 421 27.03 30.66 -7.77
C LEU A 421 26.72 30.88 -6.29
N GLN A 422 27.00 29.90 -5.41
CA GLN A 422 26.99 30.09 -3.96
C GLN A 422 28.07 31.06 -3.46
N ALA A 423 29.13 31.27 -4.26
CA ALA A 423 30.15 32.28 -4.03
C ALA A 423 29.88 33.60 -4.78
N ASN A 424 28.80 33.68 -5.57
CA ASN A 424 28.45 34.89 -6.31
C ASN A 424 27.70 35.86 -5.39
N ARG A 425 28.30 37.03 -5.14
CA ARG A 425 27.76 38.06 -4.25
C ARG A 425 26.33 38.49 -4.63
N ASP A 426 26.04 38.71 -5.90
CA ASP A 426 24.74 39.24 -6.34
C ASP A 426 23.61 38.22 -6.18
N ILE A 427 23.90 36.94 -6.49
CA ILE A 427 22.94 35.84 -6.30
C ILE A 427 22.67 35.62 -4.81
N VAL A 428 23.72 35.62 -3.98
CA VAL A 428 23.57 35.46 -2.53
C VAL A 428 22.77 36.63 -1.94
N LEU A 429 23.06 37.88 -2.32
CA LEU A 429 22.27 39.02 -1.87
C LEU A 429 20.81 38.91 -2.31
N ALA A 430 20.54 38.46 -3.54
CA ALA A 430 19.17 38.23 -4.00
C ALA A 430 18.44 37.16 -3.16
N ALA A 431 19.12 36.09 -2.77
CA ALA A 431 18.57 35.06 -1.87
C ALA A 431 18.27 35.62 -0.47
N LEU A 432 19.21 36.39 0.09
CA LEU A 432 19.11 36.96 1.44
C LEU A 432 18.05 38.06 1.57
N LEU A 433 17.72 38.77 0.50
CA LEU A 433 16.63 39.74 0.49
C LEU A 433 15.26 39.09 0.70
N ASN A 434 15.11 37.81 0.34
CA ASN A 434 13.86 37.06 0.52
C ASN A 434 13.88 36.24 1.82
N GLU A 435 14.98 35.53 2.10
CA GLU A 435 15.11 34.70 3.30
C GLU A 435 16.54 34.77 3.86
N GLY A 436 16.73 35.48 4.97
CA GLY A 436 18.04 35.66 5.60
C GLY A 436 18.75 34.36 6.02
N GLY A 437 17.98 33.30 6.31
CA GLY A 437 18.51 31.97 6.62
C GLY A 437 19.27 31.30 5.46
N ALA A 438 19.10 31.79 4.22
CA ALA A 438 19.84 31.29 3.06
C ALA A 438 21.37 31.49 3.17
N LEU A 439 21.83 32.35 4.09
CA LEU A 439 23.25 32.61 4.32
C LEU A 439 24.05 31.34 4.56
N GLN A 440 23.48 30.32 5.21
CA GLN A 440 24.16 29.05 5.49
C GLN A 440 24.66 28.32 4.24
N TYR A 441 24.04 28.59 3.08
CA TYR A 441 24.38 28.00 1.79
C TYR A 441 25.40 28.81 1.00
N ALA A 442 25.74 30.03 1.45
CA ALA A 442 26.76 30.84 0.81
C ALA A 442 28.18 30.28 1.06
N SER A 443 29.12 30.66 0.20
CA SER A 443 30.53 30.32 0.38
C SER A 443 31.07 30.86 1.71
N ARG A 444 32.13 30.23 2.23
CA ARG A 444 32.75 30.64 3.51
C ARG A 444 33.13 32.12 3.50
N ASP A 445 33.70 32.60 2.38
CA ASP A 445 34.12 33.99 2.23
C ASP A 445 32.95 34.97 2.38
N LEU A 446 31.78 34.66 1.81
CA LEU A 446 30.59 35.52 1.92
C LEU A 446 29.91 35.41 3.30
N ARG A 447 30.03 34.26 3.97
CA ARG A 447 29.61 34.10 5.37
C ARG A 447 30.49 34.87 6.36
N ASP A 448 31.70 35.24 5.93
CA ASP A 448 32.64 36.06 6.68
C ASP A 448 32.65 37.54 6.27
N ASP A 449 31.81 37.92 5.30
CA ASP A 449 31.58 39.30 4.90
C ASP A 449 30.51 39.94 5.79
N ARG A 450 30.95 40.91 6.60
CA ARG A 450 30.10 41.60 7.57
C ARG A 450 28.87 42.25 6.94
N ASP A 451 28.99 42.83 5.75
CA ASP A 451 27.89 43.55 5.10
C ASP A 451 26.83 42.58 4.59
N ILE A 452 27.25 41.43 4.06
CA ILE A 452 26.34 40.35 3.63
C ILE A 452 25.60 39.77 4.84
N VAL A 453 26.32 39.50 5.93
CA VAL A 453 25.71 39.00 7.17
C VAL A 453 24.70 40.00 7.73
N LEU A 454 24.99 41.31 7.68
CA LEU A 454 24.05 42.35 8.10
C LEU A 454 22.76 42.35 7.27
N VAL A 455 22.85 42.12 5.95
CA VAL A 455 21.67 41.97 5.08
C VAL A 455 20.88 40.72 5.48
N ALA A 456 21.56 39.61 5.75
CA ALA A 456 20.93 38.37 6.20
C ALA A 456 20.15 38.57 7.51
N ILE A 457 20.76 39.22 8.51
CA ILE A 457 20.14 39.48 9.82
C ILE A 457 18.88 40.36 9.69
N LYS A 458 18.92 41.39 8.84
CA LYS A 458 17.78 42.31 8.65
C LYS A 458 16.56 41.63 8.00
N ASN A 459 16.77 40.58 7.21
CA ASN A 459 15.73 39.86 6.47
C ASN A 459 15.43 38.47 7.06
N VAL A 460 15.68 38.26 8.35
CA VAL A 460 15.19 37.08 9.08
C VAL A 460 13.68 37.25 9.29
N HIS A 461 12.88 36.72 8.38
CA HIS A 461 11.43 36.66 8.54
C HIS A 461 11.03 35.32 9.16
N THR A 462 10.32 35.37 10.29
CA THR A 462 9.82 34.22 11.06
C THR A 462 8.68 33.44 10.37
N LYS A 463 8.55 33.52 9.03
CA LYS A 463 7.43 32.92 8.28
C LYS A 463 7.44 31.38 8.29
N ARG A 464 8.54 30.72 8.66
CA ARG A 464 8.61 29.26 8.83
C ARG A 464 8.62 28.91 10.32
N ALA A 465 7.71 28.02 10.73
CA ALA A 465 7.39 27.67 12.12
C ALA A 465 8.47 26.87 12.87
N TRP A 466 9.74 26.91 12.42
CA TRP A 466 10.83 26.17 13.01
C TRP A 466 12.09 27.03 13.15
N PRO A 467 12.79 26.99 14.31
CA PRO A 467 13.96 27.80 14.59
C PRO A 467 15.17 27.20 13.87
N ILE A 468 15.21 27.28 12.55
CA ILE A 468 16.30 26.72 11.76
C ILE A 468 17.21 27.86 11.33
N LEU A 469 18.23 28.06 12.19
CA LEU A 469 19.44 28.84 12.01
C LEU A 469 19.26 30.36 11.81
N THR A 470 19.51 31.09 12.90
CA THR A 470 19.90 32.50 12.82
C THR A 470 21.10 32.65 11.87
N PRO A 471 21.23 33.73 11.09
CA PRO A 471 22.40 33.95 10.23
C PRO A 471 23.73 33.85 10.99
N LEU A 472 23.73 34.23 12.28
CA LEU A 472 24.88 34.16 13.18
C LEU A 472 25.39 32.73 13.42
N ALA A 473 24.55 31.71 13.22
CA ALA A 473 24.98 30.30 13.32
C ALA A 473 25.95 29.88 12.19
N SER A 474 26.02 30.66 11.11
CA SER A 474 26.74 30.28 9.88
C SER A 474 28.03 31.06 9.64
N VAL A 475 28.34 32.06 10.48
CA VAL A 475 29.49 32.97 10.32
C VAL A 475 30.75 32.44 11.03
N SER A 476 31.92 32.98 10.71
CA SER A 476 33.16 32.70 11.47
C SER A 476 33.12 33.18 12.92
N GLU A 477 34.00 32.58 13.72
CA GLU A 477 34.29 33.01 15.10
C GLU A 477 34.56 34.51 15.18
N ARG A 478 35.29 35.08 14.22
CA ARG A 478 35.59 36.51 14.14
C ARG A 478 34.33 37.38 14.13
N LEU A 479 33.33 37.03 13.32
CA LEU A 479 32.07 37.77 13.26
C LEU A 479 31.13 37.44 14.42
N SER A 480 31.20 36.22 14.97
CA SER A 480 30.46 35.87 16.20
C SER A 480 30.95 36.64 17.43
N ALA A 481 32.16 37.21 17.37
CA ALA A 481 32.75 38.09 18.38
C ALA A 481 32.58 39.59 18.06
N ASP A 482 31.96 39.95 16.92
CA ASP A 482 31.65 41.36 16.60
C ASP A 482 30.47 41.83 17.45
N ARG A 483 30.78 42.60 18.49
CA ARG A 483 29.81 43.12 19.46
C ARG A 483 28.62 43.84 18.81
N GLU A 484 28.86 44.69 17.82
CA GLU A 484 27.81 45.46 17.16
C GLU A 484 26.90 44.55 16.33
N LEU A 485 27.51 43.63 15.58
CA LEU A 485 26.79 42.67 14.76
C LEU A 485 25.90 41.75 15.61
N VAL A 486 26.44 41.21 16.70
CA VAL A 486 25.71 40.37 17.65
C VAL A 486 24.56 41.14 18.30
N LEU A 487 24.78 42.39 18.70
CA LEU A 487 23.72 43.22 19.28
C LEU A 487 22.58 43.47 18.28
N ILE A 488 22.90 43.71 17.00
CA ILE A 488 21.88 43.83 15.93
C ILE A 488 21.14 42.51 15.76
N ALA A 489 21.85 41.38 15.71
CA ALA A 489 21.25 40.04 15.60
C ALA A 489 20.28 39.75 16.76
N VAL A 490 20.70 40.01 17.99
CA VAL A 490 19.91 39.82 19.21
C VAL A 490 18.65 40.70 19.23
N LYS A 491 18.74 41.94 18.71
CA LYS A 491 17.58 42.83 18.59
C LYS A 491 16.54 42.30 17.61
N HIS A 492 16.95 41.56 16.58
CA HIS A 492 16.03 40.92 15.63
C HIS A 492 15.52 39.56 16.14
N ASP A 493 16.41 38.71 16.67
CA ASP A 493 16.10 37.42 17.27
C ASP A 493 16.95 37.18 18.53
N GLY A 494 16.31 37.17 19.71
CA GLY A 494 16.96 37.01 21.00
C GLY A 494 17.66 35.66 21.17
N LEU A 495 17.30 34.62 20.41
CA LEU A 495 18.02 33.35 20.43
C LEU A 495 19.36 33.38 19.69
N SER A 496 19.64 34.46 18.94
CA SER A 496 20.94 34.66 18.27
C SER A 496 22.10 34.66 19.26
N ILE A 497 21.87 35.01 20.53
CA ILE A 497 22.90 35.00 21.58
C ILE A 497 23.56 33.62 21.74
N LEU A 498 22.87 32.53 21.42
CA LEU A 498 23.41 31.17 21.47
C LEU A 498 24.65 30.99 20.59
N TYR A 499 24.73 31.73 19.48
CA TYR A 499 25.79 31.61 18.48
C TYR A 499 26.86 32.70 18.61
N ALA A 500 26.75 33.59 19.59
CA ALA A 500 27.78 34.58 19.86
C ALA A 500 28.99 33.94 20.56
N ASP A 501 30.15 34.59 20.42
CA ASP A 501 31.34 34.21 21.17
C ASP A 501 31.08 34.21 22.69
N THR A 502 31.81 33.35 23.40
CA THR A 502 31.73 33.19 24.86
C THR A 502 31.83 34.51 25.63
N THR A 503 32.65 35.45 25.17
CA THR A 503 32.81 36.76 25.83
C THR A 503 31.52 37.59 25.74
N LEU A 504 30.86 37.59 24.58
CA LEU A 504 29.61 38.32 24.34
C LEU A 504 28.40 37.61 24.94
N ARG A 505 28.43 36.28 25.07
CA ARG A 505 27.44 35.52 25.85
C ARG A 505 27.48 35.83 27.34
N ASN A 506 28.53 36.50 27.81
CA ASN A 506 28.65 37.06 29.15
C ASN A 506 28.53 38.60 29.19
N ASP A 507 28.32 39.28 28.05
CA ASP A 507 28.09 40.73 28.01
C ASP A 507 26.68 41.04 28.52
N ARG A 508 26.62 41.63 29.72
CA ARG A 508 25.39 41.96 30.43
C ARG A 508 24.39 42.75 29.59
N GLU A 509 24.85 43.70 28.78
CA GLU A 509 23.96 44.53 27.97
C GLU A 509 23.30 43.71 26.87
N ILE A 510 24.08 42.86 26.18
CA ILE A 510 23.58 42.00 25.10
C ILE A 510 22.61 40.97 25.66
N ILE A 511 22.95 40.34 26.79
CA ILE A 511 22.10 39.37 27.46
C ILE A 511 20.75 39.98 27.84
N LEU A 512 20.75 41.18 28.43
CA LEU A 512 19.51 41.85 28.80
C LEU A 512 18.63 42.15 27.58
N HIS A 513 19.21 42.51 26.43
CA HIS A 513 18.44 42.64 25.20
C HIS A 513 17.89 41.28 24.73
N ALA A 514 18.69 40.21 24.81
CA ALA A 514 18.29 38.86 24.39
C ALA A 514 17.11 38.34 25.21
N VAL A 515 17.19 38.37 26.53
CA VAL A 515 16.13 37.85 27.41
C VAL A 515 14.86 38.70 27.39
N LYS A 516 14.98 40.02 27.16
CA LYS A 516 13.83 40.92 26.96
C LYS A 516 13.12 40.69 25.63
N GLN A 517 13.85 40.24 24.62
CA GLN A 517 13.28 39.89 23.32
C GLN A 517 12.65 38.49 23.36
N ASN A 518 13.37 37.50 23.93
CA ASN A 518 12.92 36.13 24.11
C ASN A 518 13.44 35.53 25.43
N GLY A 519 12.55 35.35 26.40
CA GLY A 519 12.87 34.85 27.72
C GLY A 519 13.45 33.42 27.72
N TYR A 520 13.27 32.65 26.64
CA TYR A 520 13.88 31.33 26.50
C TYR A 520 15.42 31.38 26.37
N ALA A 521 15.98 32.54 26.01
CA ALA A 521 17.42 32.75 25.93
C ALA A 521 18.15 32.45 27.25
N LEU A 522 17.47 32.57 28.40
CA LEU A 522 18.01 32.28 29.73
C LEU A 522 18.64 30.87 29.83
N ARG A 523 18.05 29.88 29.16
CA ARG A 523 18.55 28.49 29.11
C ARG A 523 19.99 28.38 28.63
N SER A 524 20.42 29.30 27.76
CA SER A 524 21.72 29.24 27.08
C SER A 524 22.84 30.03 27.78
N LEU A 525 22.50 30.74 28.86
CA LEU A 525 23.44 31.56 29.63
C LEU A 525 24.25 30.70 30.61
N SER A 526 25.37 31.23 31.08
CA SER A 526 26.19 30.61 32.12
C SER A 526 25.44 30.52 33.46
N GLU A 527 25.87 29.60 34.34
CA GLU A 527 25.27 29.46 35.67
C GLU A 527 25.34 30.76 36.49
N GLU A 528 26.42 31.54 36.33
CA GLU A 528 26.58 32.85 36.97
C GLU A 528 25.46 33.83 36.57
N LEU A 529 25.08 33.84 35.29
CA LEU A 529 24.00 34.70 34.76
C LEU A 529 22.61 34.15 35.05
N GLN A 530 22.46 32.82 35.14
CA GLN A 530 21.24 32.19 35.65
C GLN A 530 21.04 32.45 37.15
N ALA A 531 22.09 32.85 37.86
CA ALA A 531 22.06 33.33 39.23
C ALA A 531 21.94 34.87 39.34
N ASP A 532 22.00 35.62 38.23
CA ASP A 532 21.81 37.08 38.22
C ASP A 532 20.32 37.44 38.30
N ARG A 533 19.94 38.12 39.37
CA ARG A 533 18.54 38.50 39.64
C ARG A 533 17.93 39.36 38.54
N GLU A 534 18.67 40.32 37.99
CA GLU A 534 18.13 41.24 36.98
C GLU A 534 17.89 40.53 35.65
N VAL A 535 18.82 39.68 35.25
CA VAL A 535 18.72 38.87 34.02
C VAL A 535 17.54 37.90 34.12
N VAL A 536 17.44 37.15 35.22
CA VAL A 536 16.35 36.20 35.45
C VAL A 536 15.01 36.93 35.51
N LEU A 537 14.92 38.06 36.23
CA LEU A 537 13.68 38.82 36.32
C LEU A 537 13.23 39.32 34.93
N ALA A 538 14.14 39.84 34.12
CA ALA A 538 13.83 40.27 32.76
C ALA A 538 13.33 39.11 31.88
N ALA A 539 13.94 37.93 31.98
CA ALA A 539 13.52 36.73 31.25
C ALA A 539 12.12 36.24 31.69
N VAL A 540 11.88 36.20 33.00
CA VAL A 540 10.61 35.76 33.59
C VAL A 540 9.47 36.74 33.27
N GLN A 541 9.76 38.05 33.28
CA GLN A 541 8.79 39.08 32.87
C GLN A 541 8.37 38.94 31.40
N GLN A 542 9.27 38.49 30.54
CA GLN A 542 9.00 38.25 29.12
C GLN A 542 8.24 36.92 28.93
N PHE A 543 8.68 35.84 29.59
CA PHE A 543 8.05 34.53 29.52
C PHE A 543 8.12 33.81 30.88
N GLY A 544 6.99 33.71 31.58
CA GLY A 544 6.95 33.21 32.97
C GLY A 544 7.54 31.81 33.17
N LYS A 545 7.45 30.92 32.16
CA LYS A 545 8.04 29.56 32.22
C LYS A 545 9.58 29.57 32.19
N SER A 546 10.23 30.69 31.89
CA SER A 546 11.69 30.79 31.91
C SER A 546 12.29 30.55 33.29
N ILE A 547 11.53 30.68 34.38
CA ILE A 547 12.00 30.41 35.75
C ILE A 547 12.59 29.00 35.92
N GLN A 548 12.17 28.03 35.10
CA GLN A 548 12.73 26.66 35.11
C GLN A 548 14.24 26.60 34.79
N TYR A 549 14.77 27.65 34.16
CA TYR A 549 16.18 27.77 33.79
C TYR A 549 16.97 28.69 34.73
N ALA A 550 16.30 29.28 35.72
CA ALA A 550 16.97 30.10 36.74
C ALA A 550 17.69 29.22 37.75
N HIS A 551 18.68 29.78 38.45
CA HIS A 551 19.31 29.09 39.56
C HIS A 551 18.26 28.71 40.64
N PRO A 552 18.32 27.51 41.25
CA PRO A 552 17.29 27.02 42.16
C PRO A 552 16.93 27.94 43.33
N SER A 553 17.85 28.83 43.73
CA SER A 553 17.57 29.85 44.76
C SER A 553 16.40 30.77 44.40
N PHE A 554 16.13 31.01 43.12
CA PHE A 554 15.01 31.82 42.67
C PHE A 554 13.66 31.10 42.71
N CYS A 555 13.66 29.77 42.79
CA CYS A 555 12.45 28.99 43.02
C CYS A 555 11.93 29.10 44.46
N SER A 556 12.78 29.55 45.39
CA SER A 556 12.41 29.92 46.77
C SER A 556 12.18 31.43 46.93
N ASP A 557 12.45 32.22 45.90
CA ASP A 557 12.27 33.67 45.93
C ASP A 557 10.81 34.02 45.64
N ARG A 558 10.13 34.48 46.68
CA ARG A 558 8.70 34.79 46.63
C ARG A 558 8.35 35.79 45.52
N ASP A 559 9.11 36.86 45.37
CA ASP A 559 8.80 37.91 44.38
C ASP A 559 9.06 37.44 42.95
N MET A 560 10.10 36.63 42.74
CA MET A 560 10.41 36.04 41.44
C MET A 560 9.34 35.04 41.02
N VAL A 561 8.96 34.12 41.91
CA VAL A 561 7.89 33.14 41.66
C VAL A 561 6.56 33.84 41.43
N LEU A 562 6.24 34.86 42.24
CA LEU A 562 5.00 35.64 42.06
C LEU A 562 4.96 36.33 40.69
N THR A 563 6.10 36.83 40.21
CA THR A 563 6.21 37.42 38.85
C THR A 563 6.03 36.35 37.77
N ALA A 564 6.62 35.17 37.95
CA ALA A 564 6.50 34.06 37.01
C ALA A 564 5.07 33.55 36.87
N VAL A 565 4.37 33.31 37.98
CA VAL A 565 3.00 32.78 37.97
C VAL A 565 1.98 33.78 37.45
N LYS A 566 2.25 35.09 37.57
CA LYS A 566 1.42 36.15 36.98
C LYS A 566 1.50 36.18 35.45
N GLN A 567 2.60 35.71 34.86
CA GLN A 567 2.77 35.61 33.41
C GLN A 567 2.44 34.23 32.85
N TYR A 568 2.59 33.19 33.67
CA TYR A 568 2.30 31.80 33.30
C TYR A 568 2.01 30.98 34.57
N GLY A 569 0.74 30.75 34.88
CA GLY A 569 0.25 30.18 36.15
C GLY A 569 0.84 28.81 36.46
N ARG A 570 1.08 27.97 35.45
CA ARG A 570 1.74 26.67 35.64
C ARG A 570 3.21 26.77 36.04
N ALA A 571 3.81 27.97 36.05
CA ALA A 571 5.14 28.18 36.64
C ALA A 571 5.20 27.78 38.12
N LEU A 572 4.04 27.67 38.81
CA LEU A 572 3.93 27.19 40.19
C LEU A 572 4.58 25.82 40.40
N LEU A 573 4.62 24.96 39.37
CA LEU A 573 5.33 23.66 39.41
C LEU A 573 6.78 23.79 39.89
N TYR A 574 7.48 24.85 39.48
CA TYR A 574 8.90 25.05 39.75
C TYR A 574 9.19 25.68 41.12
N ALA A 575 8.17 26.19 41.81
CA ALA A 575 8.32 26.78 43.13
C ALA A 575 8.61 25.71 44.21
N THR A 576 9.22 26.12 45.32
CA THR A 576 9.37 25.26 46.50
C THR A 576 8.03 24.94 47.16
N ASP A 577 8.00 23.86 47.95
CA ASP A 577 6.78 23.43 48.65
C ASP A 577 6.25 24.52 49.60
N GLU A 578 7.14 25.33 50.17
CA GLU A 578 6.80 26.50 50.99
C GLU A 578 5.98 27.53 50.20
N LEU A 579 6.39 27.85 48.97
CA LEU A 579 5.67 28.79 48.11
C LEU A 579 4.44 28.18 47.42
N LYS A 580 4.43 26.86 47.20
CA LYS A 580 3.23 26.10 46.83
C LYS A 580 2.18 26.09 47.94
N ALA A 581 2.58 26.34 49.18
CA ALA A 581 1.72 26.55 50.34
C ALA A 581 1.38 28.03 50.61
N ASP A 582 2.02 28.99 49.92
CA ASP A 582 1.72 30.42 50.05
C ASP A 582 0.41 30.76 49.31
N ARG A 583 -0.60 31.19 50.07
CA ARG A 583 -1.93 31.49 49.56
C ARG A 583 -1.93 32.58 48.48
N GLU A 584 -1.08 33.60 48.60
CA GLU A 584 -1.04 34.69 47.62
C GLU A 584 -0.45 34.22 46.29
N VAL A 585 0.64 33.43 46.35
CA VAL A 585 1.29 32.86 45.16
C VAL A 585 0.34 31.90 44.44
N VAL A 586 -0.33 31.01 45.17
CA VAL A 586 -1.29 30.05 44.61
C VAL A 586 -2.49 30.77 44.00
N VAL A 587 -3.05 31.78 44.68
CA VAL A 587 -4.17 32.57 44.13
C VAL A 587 -3.75 33.28 42.85
N ALA A 588 -2.56 33.89 42.81
CA ALA A 588 -2.04 34.53 41.60
C ALA A 588 -1.88 33.54 40.44
N ALA A 589 -1.33 32.35 40.70
CA ALA A 589 -1.19 31.29 39.69
C ALA A 589 -2.55 30.83 39.12
N LEU A 590 -3.53 30.61 39.99
CA LEU A 590 -4.87 30.17 39.61
C LEU A 590 -5.68 31.24 38.88
N THR A 591 -5.40 32.52 39.16
CA THR A 591 -6.01 33.64 38.42
C THR A 591 -5.51 33.76 36.99
N GLU A 592 -4.32 33.24 36.69
CA GLU A 592 -3.79 33.18 35.32
C GLU A 592 -4.21 31.86 34.64
N ASP A 593 -3.90 30.71 35.23
CA ASP A 593 -4.29 29.39 34.72
C ASP A 593 -4.74 28.45 35.84
N GLY A 594 -6.02 28.09 35.83
CA GLY A 594 -6.64 27.20 36.81
C GLY A 594 -6.03 25.80 36.87
N TYR A 595 -5.34 25.34 35.82
CA TYR A 595 -4.56 24.08 35.87
C TYR A 595 -3.45 24.12 36.91
N ALA A 596 -3.02 25.30 37.36
CA ALA A 596 -2.01 25.43 38.41
C ALA A 596 -2.43 24.77 39.74
N LEU A 597 -3.73 24.46 39.94
CA LEU A 597 -4.23 23.75 41.12
C LEU A 597 -3.55 22.40 41.33
N LEU A 598 -3.15 21.72 40.24
CA LEU A 598 -2.36 20.49 40.27
C LEU A 598 -1.07 20.63 41.09
N TYR A 599 -0.45 21.81 41.06
CA TYR A 599 0.86 22.06 41.67
C TYR A 599 0.77 22.74 43.04
N ALA A 600 -0.42 23.21 43.43
CA ALA A 600 -0.64 23.80 44.74
C ALA A 600 -0.56 22.74 45.84
N ALA A 601 -0.14 23.16 47.05
CA ALA A 601 -0.10 22.27 48.20
C ALA A 601 -1.48 21.67 48.51
N GLU A 602 -1.50 20.44 49.02
CA GLU A 602 -2.69 19.63 49.29
C GLU A 602 -3.84 20.40 49.96
N PRO A 603 -3.62 21.25 50.99
CA PRO A 603 -4.70 21.99 51.65
C PRO A 603 -5.57 22.84 50.71
N PHE A 604 -5.00 23.36 49.62
CA PHE A 604 -5.72 24.17 48.65
C PHE A 604 -6.66 23.36 47.75
N GLN A 605 -6.38 22.08 47.56
CA GLN A 605 -7.26 21.16 46.85
C GLN A 605 -8.52 20.82 47.66
N PHE A 606 -8.51 21.09 48.98
CA PHE A 606 -9.64 20.94 49.90
C PHE A 606 -10.37 22.26 50.21
N ASP A 607 -9.84 23.42 49.80
CA ASP A 607 -10.44 24.74 50.02
C ASP A 607 -11.42 25.06 48.87
N ARG A 608 -12.72 25.04 49.18
CA ARG A 608 -13.79 25.29 48.21
C ARG A 608 -13.63 26.62 47.48
N GLN A 609 -13.17 27.68 48.14
CA GLN A 609 -13.02 28.99 47.52
C GLN A 609 -11.88 29.00 46.49
N ILE A 610 -10.80 28.28 46.78
CA ILE A 610 -9.64 28.16 45.89
C ILE A 610 -9.97 27.26 44.69
N VAL A 611 -10.68 26.15 44.93
CA VAL A 611 -11.20 25.30 43.85
C VAL A 611 -12.13 26.11 42.94
N LEU A 612 -13.09 26.86 43.50
CA LEU A 612 -13.97 27.73 42.70
C LEU A 612 -13.20 28.80 41.92
N LEU A 613 -12.08 29.32 42.45
CA LEU A 613 -11.22 30.26 41.74
C LEU A 613 -10.55 29.59 40.53
N ALA A 614 -9.98 28.39 40.71
CA ALA A 614 -9.36 27.62 39.63
C ALA A 614 -10.35 27.30 38.50
N LEU A 615 -11.60 26.99 38.85
CA LEU A 615 -12.65 26.65 37.87
C LEU A 615 -13.09 27.85 37.02
N LYS A 616 -12.88 29.09 37.47
CA LYS A 616 -13.20 30.29 36.69
C LYS A 616 -12.28 30.45 35.48
N THR A 617 -11.03 30.01 35.59
CA THR A 617 -10.02 30.13 34.53
C THR A 617 -9.86 28.81 33.77
N CYS A 618 -10.02 27.67 34.45
CA CYS A 618 -10.03 26.35 33.82
C CYS A 618 -11.05 25.40 34.49
N PRO A 619 -12.17 25.07 33.83
CA PRO A 619 -13.20 24.19 34.41
C PRO A 619 -12.72 22.75 34.64
N TYR A 620 -11.68 22.30 33.91
CA TYR A 620 -11.07 20.98 34.10
C TYR A 620 -10.17 20.90 35.35
N ALA A 621 -9.90 22.02 36.03
CA ALA A 621 -9.15 22.02 37.28
C ALA A 621 -9.82 21.17 38.38
N LEU A 622 -11.13 20.89 38.28
CA LEU A 622 -11.88 20.06 39.24
C LEU A 622 -11.28 18.65 39.39
N GLN A 623 -10.61 18.13 38.36
CA GLN A 623 -9.99 16.81 38.43
C GLN A 623 -8.87 16.73 39.50
N TRP A 624 -8.28 17.87 39.85
CA TRP A 624 -7.21 18.02 40.84
C TRP A 624 -7.71 18.51 42.20
N ALA A 625 -9.01 18.79 42.32
CA ALA A 625 -9.65 19.08 43.59
C ALA A 625 -10.11 17.78 44.26
N ASP A 626 -10.33 17.81 45.57
CA ASP A 626 -10.82 16.65 46.30
C ASP A 626 -12.13 16.09 45.71
N TYR A 627 -12.27 14.77 45.69
CA TYR A 627 -13.41 14.07 45.08
C TYR A 627 -14.77 14.51 45.62
N LYS A 628 -14.83 15.00 46.87
CA LYS A 628 -16.07 15.52 47.47
C LYS A 628 -16.68 16.66 46.64
N PHE A 629 -15.84 17.46 45.98
CA PHE A 629 -16.26 18.62 45.21
C PHE A 629 -16.98 18.29 43.91
N ARG A 630 -16.87 17.05 43.40
CA ARG A 630 -17.66 16.56 42.25
C ARG A 630 -19.17 16.49 42.56
N LYS A 631 -19.53 16.36 43.83
CA LYS A 631 -20.91 16.34 44.32
C LYS A 631 -21.31 17.60 45.07
N ASP A 632 -20.42 18.60 45.16
CA ASP A 632 -20.69 19.85 45.86
C ASP A 632 -21.77 20.65 45.10
N PRO A 633 -22.89 21.03 45.76
CA PRO A 633 -23.99 21.73 45.10
C PRO A 633 -23.61 23.08 44.49
N GLU A 634 -22.67 23.79 45.10
CA GLU A 634 -22.24 25.13 44.68
C GLU A 634 -21.33 25.03 43.45
N ILE A 635 -20.39 24.07 43.44
CA ILE A 635 -19.53 23.79 42.27
C ILE A 635 -20.35 23.25 41.09
N ARG A 636 -21.29 22.33 41.34
CA ARG A 636 -22.17 21.83 40.27
C ARG A 636 -23.10 22.91 39.72
N LYS A 637 -23.56 23.83 40.57
CA LYS A 637 -24.31 25.01 40.12
C LYS A 637 -23.44 25.90 39.24
N PHE A 638 -22.22 26.23 39.69
CA PHE A 638 -21.26 27.02 38.92
C PHE A 638 -20.95 26.41 37.55
N LEU A 639 -20.63 25.11 37.49
CA LEU A 639 -20.36 24.41 36.23
C LEU A 639 -21.60 24.35 35.34
N ARG A 640 -22.80 24.15 35.88
CA ARG A 640 -24.04 24.18 35.09
C ARG A 640 -24.28 25.55 34.44
N GLU A 641 -23.95 26.63 35.15
CA GLU A 641 -24.17 28.00 34.69
C GLU A 641 -23.10 28.48 33.69
N ASN A 642 -21.87 27.96 33.77
CA ASN A 642 -20.73 28.50 32.98
C ASN A 642 -20.07 27.48 32.05
N HIS A 643 -20.12 26.16 32.33
CA HIS A 643 -19.40 25.09 31.63
C HIS A 643 -20.18 23.75 31.65
N ALA A 644 -21.35 23.74 31.00
CA ALA A 644 -22.29 22.61 31.04
C ALA A 644 -21.76 21.33 30.36
N ASP A 645 -20.82 21.47 29.44
CA ASP A 645 -20.05 20.42 28.77
C ASP A 645 -19.19 19.61 29.76
N VAL A 646 -18.43 20.29 30.61
CA VAL A 646 -17.61 19.63 31.65
C VAL A 646 -18.47 18.92 32.69
N LEU A 647 -19.66 19.47 33.00
CA LEU A 647 -20.63 18.81 33.89
C LEU A 647 -21.19 17.52 33.28
N ALA A 648 -21.45 17.50 31.96
CA ALA A 648 -21.92 16.31 31.26
C ALA A 648 -20.85 15.20 31.24
N GLU A 649 -19.57 15.55 31.11
CA GLU A 649 -18.46 14.59 31.22
C GLU A 649 -18.30 14.00 32.62
N LEU A 650 -18.50 14.81 33.68
CA LEU A 650 -18.49 14.35 35.07
C LEU A 650 -19.60 13.33 35.38
N ASP A 651 -20.73 13.42 34.68
CA ASP A 651 -21.89 12.55 34.84
C ASP A 651 -21.87 11.34 33.88
N SER A 652 -20.87 11.25 32.99
CA SER A 652 -20.68 10.11 32.08
C SER A 652 -20.05 8.90 32.80
N PRO A 653 -20.56 7.66 32.61
CA PRO A 653 -20.02 6.46 33.22
C PRO A 653 -18.66 6.00 32.63
N ILE A 654 -18.17 6.63 31.55
CA ILE A 654 -16.87 6.35 30.94
C ILE A 654 -15.98 7.58 31.13
N VAL A 655 -15.12 7.56 32.14
CA VAL A 655 -14.09 8.58 32.34
C VAL A 655 -13.02 8.39 31.27
N THR A 656 -13.17 9.09 30.15
CA THR A 656 -12.14 9.12 29.10
C THR A 656 -11.22 10.31 29.38
N ILE A 657 -10.03 10.03 29.89
CA ILE A 657 -8.98 11.05 30.06
C ILE A 657 -8.51 11.45 28.65
N LYS A 658 -8.95 12.61 28.16
CA LYS A 658 -8.26 13.29 27.05
C LYS A 658 -7.40 14.39 27.63
N GLY A 659 -6.08 14.23 27.53
CA GLY A 659 -5.13 15.30 27.79
C GLY A 659 -5.18 16.33 26.66
N CYS A 660 -5.20 17.61 27.03
CA CYS A 660 -4.86 18.74 26.16
C CYS A 660 -3.47 19.24 26.53
#